data_AF-A0A1W9VWJ1-F1
#
_entry.id   AF-A0A1W9VWJ1-F1
#
_cell.length_a   1.000
_cell.length_b   1.000
_cell.length_c   1.000
_cell.angle_alpha   90.00
_cell.angle_beta   90.00
_cell.angle_gamma   90.00
#
_symmetry.space_group_name_H-M   'P 1'
#
loop_
_entity.id
_entity.type
_entity.pdbx_description
1 polymer ?
#
loop_
_entity_poly.entity_id
_entity_poly.type
_entity_poly.pdbx_seq_one_letter_code
_entity_poly.pdbx_strand_id
1 'polypeptide(L)'
;MFKKYIVILLIFVLQSFLWGALLEVGQTDDFVFNTIQSAVDYAVENDTILVHPGHYIENVRVIEKSLVIGSLFMSTNDTTYIENTIVDGNNSGTVFYVYHERYFPELRTITLSGFSIINGNGAMNEADEIKYAGGVFIGSYSTHSSEFSKVSNCIIKNNNGAMGGGGTFFESNILLEGCVIFNNNGGVYGGGFMADGNDYQIVFSQENLNSIYSNSAGNGKDIYFLTGTDESELGTICLDKISINPEDDDISNYYHVDSRFDWNEDLTYNTIANERYEADLYVSMVGSDNNSGLNSSDPLKTISKACSLLKPRADGEYNTIYVAPGLYTPTLTGEILPISINQGTRIVGEDPNITVIDGENSITNFFFIENRGNISVEGLTLTNLFSGTPFSGTIFAKYSNNLIFKNLIINDVHSYLAGLYFNEVDGFIVSDIYLNNYNYRGFGFLKSNGLSNNLWADNLNVTYILPGVGASSPFHYEIGDYEISNIKVTNSVIPGGRAFQYVNPSEDANDDVTINNLLVANCSTSPLDWNMALIGFGCEHNQNIYVNNLTVVNNTSSLSSVYMRGNVVMRNVILDNDTLNEIKIGTASEPPYNPGTSILDIDNSLIRGGIDAIYVESNDYNNLIWGENNIDVAPSFVGGNEEDYNSYQLAEGSPCIDAGTPDLDEYYITEYDMLGHARLFGSAVDIGCFEFGAPVSNADNEESEKPHIEITLYPNPFNPETTIDFNLKEDSNVELSIYNIKGQLVKKLVSEKLLSGNHKIVWKGENSSNKRVSSGIYFCKLKTAYKTTTRKMVLIK
;
A
#
# COMPACT_ATOMS: atom_id res chain seq x y z
N MET A 1 -4.50 -62.82 -48.50
CA MET A 1 -4.73 -62.72 -47.04
C MET A 1 -3.50 -62.28 -46.24
N PHE A 2 -2.26 -62.40 -46.76
CA PHE A 2 -1.02 -62.06 -46.02
C PHE A 2 -0.62 -60.56 -45.97
N LYS A 3 -1.13 -59.70 -46.87
CA LYS A 3 -0.83 -58.25 -46.86
C LYS A 3 -1.63 -57.43 -45.84
N LYS A 4 -2.79 -57.93 -45.38
CA LYS A 4 -3.64 -57.23 -44.40
C LYS A 4 -3.13 -57.36 -42.96
N TYR A 5 -2.42 -58.45 -42.63
CA TYR A 5 -1.85 -58.64 -41.31
C TYR A 5 -0.55 -57.86 -41.09
N ILE A 6 0.24 -57.56 -42.13
CA ILE A 6 1.45 -56.75 -41.99
C ILE A 6 1.12 -55.28 -41.68
N VAL A 7 0.03 -54.73 -42.24
CA VAL A 7 -0.40 -53.36 -41.94
C VAL A 7 -1.03 -53.25 -40.55
N ILE A 8 -1.76 -54.27 -40.10
CA ILE A 8 -2.31 -54.30 -38.73
C ILE A 8 -1.21 -54.55 -37.69
N LEU A 9 -0.20 -55.36 -38.01
CA LEU A 9 0.97 -55.55 -37.15
C LEU A 9 1.85 -54.29 -37.12
N LEU A 10 1.99 -53.54 -38.23
CA LEU A 10 2.66 -52.24 -38.23
C LEU A 10 1.87 -51.19 -37.42
N ILE A 11 0.53 -51.20 -37.46
CA ILE A 11 -0.30 -50.30 -36.65
C ILE A 11 -0.22 -50.66 -35.15
N PHE A 12 -0.11 -51.94 -34.79
CA PHE A 12 0.13 -52.35 -33.39
C PHE A 12 1.58 -52.12 -32.93
N VAL A 13 2.57 -52.19 -33.83
CA VAL A 13 3.98 -51.85 -33.54
C VAL A 13 4.23 -50.33 -33.58
N LEU A 14 3.35 -49.54 -34.23
CA LEU A 14 3.30 -48.08 -34.11
C LEU A 14 2.52 -47.62 -32.87
N GLN A 15 1.55 -48.39 -32.38
CA GLN A 15 0.90 -48.16 -31.08
C GLN A 15 1.72 -48.63 -29.87
N SER A 16 2.82 -49.36 -30.07
CA SER A 16 3.75 -49.73 -28.99
C SER A 16 4.76 -48.62 -28.62
N PHE A 17 4.60 -47.41 -29.15
CA PHE A 17 5.32 -46.20 -28.72
C PHE A 17 4.45 -45.23 -27.88
N LEU A 18 3.36 -45.72 -27.29
CA LEU A 18 2.50 -44.95 -26.38
C LEU A 18 2.97 -44.97 -24.91
N TRP A 19 4.19 -45.43 -24.65
CA TRP A 19 4.79 -45.41 -23.31
C TRP A 19 5.94 -44.42 -23.37
N GLY A 20 5.86 -43.35 -22.56
CA GLY A 20 6.98 -42.43 -22.40
C GLY A 20 8.24 -43.18 -21.99
N ALA A 21 9.36 -42.77 -22.56
CA ALA A 21 10.67 -43.32 -22.23
C ALA A 21 11.04 -42.94 -20.78
N LEU A 22 11.80 -43.83 -20.12
CA LEU A 22 12.47 -43.52 -18.87
C LEU A 22 13.86 -42.95 -19.19
N LEU A 23 14.10 -41.70 -18.82
CA LEU A 23 15.38 -41.01 -18.94
C LEU A 23 15.98 -40.87 -17.54
N GLU A 24 17.21 -41.33 -17.35
CA GLU A 24 17.89 -41.23 -16.05
C GLU A 24 18.90 -40.09 -16.04
N VAL A 25 18.87 -39.28 -14.99
CA VAL A 25 19.78 -38.16 -14.75
C VAL A 25 20.62 -38.44 -13.52
N GLY A 26 21.94 -38.29 -13.61
CA GLY A 26 22.86 -38.47 -12.48
C GLY A 26 24.20 -37.76 -12.69
N GLN A 27 24.91 -37.44 -11.61
CA GLN A 27 26.11 -36.60 -11.66
C GLN A 27 27.42 -37.36 -11.96
N THR A 28 27.35 -38.67 -12.21
CA THR A 28 28.52 -39.51 -12.58
C THR A 28 28.61 -39.71 -14.08
N ASP A 29 29.79 -40.09 -14.57
CA ASP A 29 30.04 -40.35 -16.00
C ASP A 29 29.26 -41.55 -16.57
N ASP A 30 28.60 -42.34 -15.71
CA ASP A 30 27.79 -43.49 -16.11
C ASP A 30 26.41 -43.08 -16.67
N PHE A 31 25.97 -41.84 -16.43
CA PHE A 31 24.68 -41.32 -16.89
C PHE A 31 24.79 -40.63 -18.25
N VAL A 32 23.81 -40.88 -19.12
CA VAL A 32 23.70 -40.19 -20.41
C VAL A 32 23.38 -38.71 -20.21
N PHE A 33 22.57 -38.39 -19.20
CA PHE A 33 22.20 -37.03 -18.83
C PHE A 33 22.80 -36.70 -17.46
N ASN A 34 23.59 -35.63 -17.41
CA ASN A 34 24.22 -35.14 -16.19
C ASN A 34 23.54 -33.88 -15.61
N THR A 35 22.54 -33.37 -16.33
CA THR A 35 21.70 -32.23 -15.92
C THR A 35 20.24 -32.57 -16.16
N ILE A 36 19.34 -32.01 -15.37
CA ILE A 36 17.90 -32.21 -15.57
C ILE A 36 17.47 -31.55 -16.89
N GLN A 37 17.99 -30.35 -17.19
CA GLN A 37 17.65 -29.65 -18.44
C GLN A 37 18.00 -30.45 -19.69
N SER A 38 19.16 -31.10 -19.76
CA SER A 38 19.53 -31.88 -20.95
C SER A 38 18.63 -33.10 -21.18
N ALA A 39 18.13 -33.73 -20.12
CA ALA A 39 17.10 -34.76 -20.23
C ALA A 39 15.76 -34.16 -20.68
N VAL A 40 15.36 -33.01 -20.15
CA VAL A 40 14.14 -32.28 -20.58
C VAL A 40 14.21 -31.90 -22.07
N ASP A 41 15.36 -31.43 -22.54
CA ASP A 41 15.56 -31.06 -23.94
C ASP A 41 15.39 -32.27 -24.87
N TYR A 42 15.90 -33.43 -24.45
CA TYR A 42 15.79 -34.70 -25.18
C TYR A 42 14.38 -35.32 -25.12
N ALA A 43 13.71 -35.17 -23.98
CA ALA A 43 12.42 -35.80 -23.71
C ALA A 43 11.33 -35.38 -24.71
N VAL A 44 10.41 -36.29 -24.97
CA VAL A 44 9.17 -36.06 -25.73
C VAL A 44 7.95 -36.23 -24.82
N GLU A 45 6.75 -35.97 -25.36
CA GLU A 45 5.49 -36.05 -24.62
C GLU A 45 5.34 -37.37 -23.84
N ASN A 46 4.98 -37.24 -22.56
CA ASN A 46 4.76 -38.30 -21.58
C ASN A 46 6.00 -39.07 -21.10
N ASP A 47 7.21 -38.66 -21.49
CA ASP A 47 8.44 -39.25 -20.95
C ASP A 47 8.55 -39.04 -19.43
N THR A 48 9.22 -39.98 -18.77
CA THR A 48 9.57 -39.91 -17.35
C THR A 48 11.07 -39.63 -17.20
N ILE A 49 11.41 -38.55 -16.51
CA ILE A 49 12.78 -38.20 -16.12
C ILE A 49 12.96 -38.58 -14.65
N LEU A 50 13.80 -39.59 -14.41
CA LEU A 50 14.13 -40.09 -13.08
C LEU A 50 15.51 -39.56 -12.66
N VAL A 51 15.52 -38.73 -11.63
CA VAL A 51 16.71 -38.01 -11.16
C VAL A 51 17.31 -38.71 -9.95
N HIS A 52 18.57 -39.10 -10.06
CA HIS A 52 19.33 -39.71 -8.96
C HIS A 52 19.74 -38.65 -7.92
N PRO A 53 20.16 -39.05 -6.71
CA PRO A 53 20.60 -38.11 -5.69
C PRO A 53 21.79 -37.28 -6.14
N GLY A 54 21.76 -35.99 -5.81
CA GLY A 54 22.75 -35.03 -6.25
C GLY A 54 22.32 -33.59 -5.96
N HIS A 55 23.26 -32.67 -6.12
CA HIS A 55 23.02 -31.22 -6.02
C HIS A 55 23.11 -30.60 -7.41
N TYR A 56 21.97 -30.35 -8.01
CA TYR A 56 21.80 -29.84 -9.37
C TYR A 56 21.65 -28.33 -9.32
N ILE A 57 22.65 -27.59 -9.79
CA ILE A 57 22.60 -26.13 -9.88
C ILE A 57 22.05 -25.74 -11.25
N GLU A 58 20.73 -25.57 -11.34
CA GLU A 58 20.01 -25.44 -12.61
C GLU A 58 18.71 -24.64 -12.44
N ASN A 59 18.30 -23.95 -13.51
CA ASN A 59 16.94 -23.50 -13.71
C ASN A 59 16.31 -24.32 -14.83
N VAL A 60 15.46 -25.27 -14.47
CA VAL A 60 14.86 -26.25 -15.39
C VAL A 60 13.65 -25.62 -16.08
N ARG A 61 13.69 -25.57 -17.41
CA ARG A 61 12.62 -25.04 -18.27
C ARG A 61 11.96 -26.16 -19.05
N VAL A 62 10.67 -26.35 -18.80
CA VAL A 62 9.80 -27.27 -19.52
C VAL A 62 8.82 -26.43 -20.34
N ILE A 63 9.05 -26.36 -21.65
CA ILE A 63 8.24 -25.56 -22.57
C ILE A 63 7.50 -26.50 -23.51
N GLU A 64 6.17 -26.38 -23.57
CA GLU A 64 5.34 -27.13 -24.53
C GLU A 64 5.52 -28.66 -24.45
N LYS A 65 5.68 -29.24 -23.25
CA LYS A 65 5.78 -30.70 -23.04
C LYS A 65 5.01 -31.14 -21.81
N SER A 66 4.40 -32.32 -21.89
CA SER A 66 3.88 -33.08 -20.76
C SER A 66 4.93 -34.07 -20.30
N LEU A 67 5.40 -33.95 -19.06
CA LEU A 67 6.47 -34.79 -18.53
C LEU A 67 6.16 -35.25 -17.10
N VAL A 68 6.76 -36.36 -16.72
CA VAL A 68 6.88 -36.76 -15.31
C VAL A 68 8.34 -36.61 -14.91
N ILE A 69 8.64 -35.71 -13.99
CA ILE A 69 10.00 -35.46 -13.51
C ILE A 69 10.01 -35.74 -12.01
N GLY A 70 10.84 -36.67 -11.56
CA GLY A 70 10.96 -36.93 -10.14
C GLY A 70 12.23 -37.63 -9.73
N SER A 71 12.49 -37.59 -8.42
CA SER A 71 13.63 -38.31 -7.86
C SER A 71 13.35 -39.81 -7.71
N LEU A 72 14.35 -40.56 -7.26
CA LEU A 72 14.20 -41.96 -6.86
C LEU A 72 13.10 -42.19 -5.80
N PHE A 73 12.63 -41.15 -5.11
CA PHE A 73 11.44 -41.26 -4.26
C PHE A 73 10.26 -41.88 -5.00
N MET A 74 10.03 -41.52 -6.27
CA MET A 74 8.87 -42.01 -7.05
C MET A 74 8.84 -43.54 -7.23
N SER A 75 10.01 -44.18 -7.30
CA SER A 75 10.12 -45.62 -7.55
C SER A 75 10.39 -46.44 -6.29
N THR A 76 10.86 -45.79 -5.23
CA THR A 76 11.31 -46.46 -3.99
C THR A 76 10.44 -46.14 -2.77
N ASN A 77 9.72 -45.02 -2.79
CA ASN A 77 9.02 -44.43 -1.65
C ASN A 77 9.94 -44.12 -0.45
N ASP A 78 11.26 -44.07 -0.65
CA ASP A 78 12.23 -43.68 0.36
C ASP A 78 12.35 -42.15 0.41
N THR A 79 11.84 -41.55 1.49
CA THR A 79 11.79 -40.10 1.69
C THR A 79 13.18 -39.46 1.75
N THR A 80 14.25 -40.22 2.03
CA THR A 80 15.61 -39.68 2.04
C THR A 80 16.04 -39.15 0.68
N TYR A 81 15.44 -39.63 -0.42
CA TYR A 81 15.72 -39.10 -1.75
C TYR A 81 15.19 -37.69 -1.98
N ILE A 82 14.20 -37.24 -1.20
CA ILE A 82 13.67 -35.87 -1.30
C ILE A 82 14.71 -34.85 -0.85
N GLU A 83 15.38 -35.11 0.28
CA GLU A 83 16.42 -34.23 0.82
C GLU A 83 17.75 -34.33 0.05
N ASN A 84 18.02 -35.47 -0.57
CA ASN A 84 19.29 -35.74 -1.27
C ASN A 84 19.25 -35.46 -2.78
N THR A 85 18.09 -35.18 -3.37
CA THR A 85 17.96 -34.71 -4.75
C THR A 85 17.57 -33.23 -4.74
N ILE A 86 18.59 -32.37 -4.70
CA ILE A 86 18.47 -30.92 -4.55
C ILE A 86 18.54 -30.26 -5.92
N VAL A 87 17.56 -29.44 -6.26
CA VAL A 87 17.57 -28.54 -7.41
C VAL A 87 17.67 -27.11 -6.89
N ASP A 88 18.78 -26.46 -7.23
CA ASP A 88 19.22 -25.19 -6.67
C ASP A 88 19.29 -24.12 -7.76
N GLY A 89 18.46 -23.09 -7.64
CA GLY A 89 18.44 -21.95 -8.56
C GLY A 89 19.65 -21.03 -8.42
N ASN A 90 20.48 -21.21 -7.39
CA ASN A 90 21.69 -20.43 -7.11
C ASN A 90 21.44 -18.92 -7.09
N ASN A 91 20.35 -18.52 -6.41
CA ASN A 91 19.84 -17.15 -6.27
C ASN A 91 19.53 -16.46 -7.61
N SER A 92 19.12 -17.24 -8.62
CA SER A 92 18.79 -16.76 -9.96
C SER A 92 17.58 -17.49 -10.53
N GLY A 93 16.63 -16.74 -11.09
CA GLY A 93 15.49 -17.26 -11.85
C GLY A 93 14.56 -18.18 -11.06
N THR A 94 13.52 -18.67 -11.73
CA THR A 94 12.66 -19.73 -11.20
C THR A 94 13.38 -21.09 -11.29
N VAL A 95 13.35 -21.91 -10.24
CA VAL A 95 14.02 -23.23 -10.24
C VAL A 95 13.38 -24.18 -11.26
N PHE A 96 12.05 -24.34 -11.21
CA PHE A 96 11.29 -25.06 -12.24
C PHE A 96 10.33 -24.11 -12.94
N TYR A 97 10.53 -23.88 -14.23
CA TYR A 97 9.68 -23.05 -15.07
C TYR A 97 8.96 -23.90 -16.10
N VAL A 98 7.66 -24.10 -15.91
CA VAL A 98 6.79 -24.87 -16.81
C VAL A 98 5.83 -23.92 -17.50
N TYR A 99 5.84 -23.93 -18.83
CA TYR A 99 4.99 -23.07 -19.65
C TYR A 99 4.41 -23.84 -20.83
N HIS A 100 3.10 -23.70 -21.02
CA HIS A 100 2.34 -24.16 -22.18
C HIS A 100 1.59 -22.97 -22.78
N GLU A 101 1.46 -22.89 -24.10
CA GLU A 101 0.76 -21.79 -24.77
C GLU A 101 -0.77 -21.94 -24.69
N ARG A 102 -1.47 -20.84 -24.44
CA ARG A 102 -2.94 -20.77 -24.24
C ARG A 102 -3.80 -21.42 -25.34
N TYR A 103 -3.31 -21.50 -26.58
CA TYR A 103 -4.10 -21.97 -27.73
C TYR A 103 -3.64 -23.31 -28.31
N PHE A 104 -2.90 -24.09 -27.53
CA PHE A 104 -2.48 -25.42 -27.96
C PHE A 104 -3.68 -26.40 -27.99
N PRO A 105 -3.85 -27.23 -29.03
CA PRO A 105 -5.01 -28.11 -29.17
C PRO A 105 -4.99 -29.36 -28.28
N GLU A 106 -3.86 -29.66 -27.62
CA GLU A 106 -3.66 -30.84 -26.79
C GLU A 106 -3.44 -30.41 -25.35
N LEU A 107 -4.14 -31.06 -24.41
CA LEU A 107 -3.96 -30.83 -22.98
C LEU A 107 -2.57 -31.29 -22.56
N ARG A 108 -1.90 -30.48 -21.75
CA ARG A 108 -0.55 -30.77 -21.24
C ARG A 108 -0.52 -30.66 -19.73
N THR A 109 0.12 -31.63 -19.09
CA THR A 109 0.30 -31.66 -17.64
C THR A 109 1.75 -31.99 -17.28
N ILE A 110 2.19 -31.47 -16.13
CA ILE A 110 3.50 -31.77 -15.57
C ILE A 110 3.33 -32.48 -14.24
N THR A 111 4.17 -33.48 -13.95
CA THR A 111 4.34 -34.01 -12.59
C THR A 111 5.75 -33.69 -12.12
N LEU A 112 5.87 -33.00 -10.98
CA LEU A 112 7.11 -32.80 -10.25
C LEU A 112 7.03 -33.58 -8.93
N SER A 113 8.00 -34.44 -8.65
CA SER A 113 7.96 -35.24 -7.42
C SER A 113 9.29 -35.53 -6.76
N GLY A 114 9.34 -35.37 -5.44
CA GLY A 114 10.45 -35.89 -4.63
C GLY A 114 11.73 -35.04 -4.65
N PHE A 115 11.62 -33.70 -4.72
CA PHE A 115 12.80 -32.82 -4.79
C PHE A 115 12.91 -31.88 -3.59
N SER A 116 14.14 -31.46 -3.27
CA SER A 116 14.39 -30.22 -2.53
C SER A 116 14.63 -29.08 -3.53
N ILE A 117 13.76 -28.07 -3.54
CA ILE A 117 13.76 -26.96 -4.49
C ILE A 117 14.12 -25.67 -3.73
N ILE A 118 15.32 -25.13 -3.99
CA ILE A 118 15.90 -24.06 -3.17
C ILE A 118 16.55 -22.93 -3.98
N ASN A 119 16.69 -21.78 -3.31
CA ASN A 119 17.44 -20.61 -3.77
C ASN A 119 17.05 -20.13 -5.18
N GLY A 120 15.80 -20.30 -5.60
CA GLY A 120 15.26 -19.60 -6.75
C GLY A 120 15.14 -18.10 -6.46
N ASN A 121 15.37 -17.26 -7.47
CA ASN A 121 15.18 -15.81 -7.40
C ASN A 121 14.49 -15.31 -8.67
N GLY A 122 13.16 -15.46 -8.72
CA GLY A 122 12.35 -15.04 -9.85
C GLY A 122 12.08 -13.54 -9.83
N ALA A 123 12.78 -12.78 -10.66
CA ALA A 123 12.55 -11.33 -10.83
C ALA A 123 11.69 -11.03 -12.08
N MET A 124 10.88 -9.96 -12.01
CA MET A 124 10.21 -9.41 -13.19
C MET A 124 11.24 -8.80 -14.14
N ASN A 125 11.14 -9.10 -15.44
CA ASN A 125 11.89 -8.39 -16.49
C ASN A 125 10.91 -7.52 -17.28
N GLU A 126 11.18 -6.22 -17.43
CA GLU A 126 10.32 -5.28 -18.19
C GLU A 126 10.23 -5.62 -19.70
N ALA A 127 11.14 -6.47 -20.21
CA ALA A 127 11.24 -6.76 -21.65
C ALA A 127 10.49 -8.02 -22.14
N ASP A 128 10.06 -8.93 -21.25
CA ASP A 128 9.42 -10.19 -21.62
C ASP A 128 8.34 -10.53 -20.59
N GLU A 129 7.22 -11.10 -21.04
CA GLU A 129 6.08 -11.56 -20.22
C GLU A 129 6.54 -12.16 -18.86
N ILE A 130 5.90 -11.64 -17.82
CA ILE A 130 6.41 -11.55 -16.45
C ILE A 130 6.76 -12.94 -15.86
N LYS A 131 7.93 -13.06 -15.22
CA LYS A 131 8.36 -14.26 -14.47
C LYS A 131 8.12 -14.05 -12.98
N TYR A 132 7.19 -14.84 -12.43
CA TYR A 132 6.51 -14.56 -11.16
C TYR A 132 7.06 -15.30 -9.93
N ALA A 133 7.69 -16.47 -10.11
CA ALA A 133 7.97 -17.41 -9.02
C ALA A 133 9.46 -17.59 -8.68
N GLY A 134 9.78 -17.80 -7.41
CA GLY A 134 11.11 -18.26 -6.98
C GLY A 134 11.30 -19.77 -7.21
N GLY A 135 10.50 -20.61 -6.56
CA GLY A 135 10.65 -22.06 -6.64
C GLY A 135 10.09 -22.66 -7.93
N VAL A 136 8.76 -22.77 -8.02
CA VAL A 136 8.07 -23.46 -9.12
C VAL A 136 7.08 -22.51 -9.83
N PHE A 137 7.17 -22.39 -11.15
CA PHE A 137 6.18 -21.73 -11.99
C PHE A 137 5.49 -22.77 -12.88
N ILE A 138 4.15 -22.75 -12.93
CA ILE A 138 3.35 -23.57 -13.86
C ILE A 138 2.26 -22.71 -14.51
N GLY A 139 2.42 -22.42 -15.80
CA GLY A 139 1.39 -21.82 -16.66
C GLY A 139 0.96 -22.78 -17.75
N SER A 140 -0.19 -23.44 -17.59
CA SER A 140 -0.64 -24.53 -18.47
C SER A 140 -1.96 -24.26 -19.21
N TYR A 141 -2.65 -23.14 -18.91
CA TYR A 141 -3.88 -22.70 -19.57
C TYR A 141 -4.94 -23.80 -19.73
N SER A 142 -5.01 -24.72 -18.76
CA SER A 142 -5.76 -25.98 -18.83
C SER A 142 -7.18 -25.87 -18.26
N THR A 143 -7.78 -24.68 -18.36
CA THR A 143 -8.91 -24.18 -17.57
C THR A 143 -10.25 -24.90 -17.79
N HIS A 144 -10.29 -25.87 -18.72
CA HIS A 144 -11.48 -26.65 -19.06
C HIS A 144 -11.23 -28.16 -19.04
N SER A 145 -10.16 -28.61 -18.37
CA SER A 145 -9.75 -30.02 -18.33
C SER A 145 -10.02 -30.66 -16.97
N SER A 146 -10.26 -31.97 -16.97
CA SER A 146 -10.29 -32.78 -15.74
C SER A 146 -8.90 -33.27 -15.31
N GLU A 147 -7.84 -32.84 -16.00
CA GLU A 147 -6.46 -33.25 -15.72
C GLU A 147 -5.74 -32.18 -14.89
N PHE A 148 -4.86 -32.64 -14.00
CA PHE A 148 -4.15 -31.79 -13.05
C PHE A 148 -2.64 -31.96 -13.25
N SER A 149 -1.93 -30.85 -13.37
CA SER A 149 -0.50 -30.85 -13.10
C SER A 149 -0.30 -31.13 -11.60
N LYS A 150 0.75 -31.88 -11.26
CA LYS A 150 0.98 -32.38 -9.90
C LYS A 150 2.33 -31.90 -9.38
N VAL A 151 2.34 -31.29 -8.20
CA VAL A 151 3.56 -31.06 -7.42
C VAL A 151 3.42 -31.85 -6.14
N SER A 152 4.32 -32.81 -5.92
CA SER A 152 4.14 -33.78 -4.84
C SER A 152 5.42 -34.18 -4.13
N ASN A 153 5.35 -34.31 -2.81
CA ASN A 153 6.45 -34.78 -1.97
C ASN A 153 7.74 -33.98 -2.20
N CYS A 154 7.61 -32.67 -2.40
CA CYS A 154 8.74 -31.76 -2.56
C CYS A 154 8.94 -30.93 -1.30
N ILE A 155 10.20 -30.62 -0.99
CA ILE A 155 10.58 -29.61 0.00
C ILE A 155 10.91 -28.33 -0.76
N ILE A 156 10.11 -27.27 -0.60
CA ILE A 156 10.27 -26.02 -1.33
C ILE A 156 10.59 -24.92 -0.31
N LYS A 157 11.83 -24.43 -0.31
CA LYS A 157 12.29 -23.51 0.74
C LYS A 157 13.35 -22.52 0.29
N ASN A 158 13.43 -21.39 0.97
CA ASN A 158 14.45 -20.35 0.73
C ASN A 158 14.44 -19.84 -0.73
N ASN A 159 13.26 -19.77 -1.35
CA ASN A 159 13.09 -19.20 -2.67
C ASN A 159 12.53 -17.78 -2.55
N ASN A 160 12.95 -16.89 -3.45
CA ASN A 160 12.49 -15.51 -3.55
C ASN A 160 11.80 -15.32 -4.90
N GLY A 161 10.56 -14.83 -4.91
CA GLY A 161 9.81 -14.55 -6.13
C GLY A 161 9.22 -13.16 -6.09
N ALA A 162 9.14 -12.47 -7.22
CA ALA A 162 8.52 -11.15 -7.29
C ALA A 162 7.02 -11.19 -6.93
N MET A 163 6.33 -12.28 -7.28
CA MET A 163 5.01 -12.62 -6.79
C MET A 163 5.13 -13.78 -5.80
N GLY A 164 5.05 -15.03 -6.26
CA GLY A 164 5.06 -16.19 -5.37
C GLY A 164 6.46 -16.71 -5.01
N GLY A 165 6.78 -16.84 -3.72
CA GLY A 165 8.10 -17.26 -3.28
C GLY A 165 8.40 -18.73 -3.61
N GLY A 166 7.63 -19.65 -3.03
CA GLY A 166 7.74 -21.08 -3.27
C GLY A 166 7.18 -21.49 -4.63
N GLY A 167 6.14 -20.80 -5.11
CA GLY A 167 5.72 -20.94 -6.50
C GLY A 167 4.56 -20.06 -6.97
N THR A 168 4.28 -20.14 -8.25
CA THR A 168 3.16 -19.46 -8.91
C THR A 168 2.48 -20.39 -9.91
N PHE A 169 1.16 -20.45 -9.83
CA PHE A 169 0.32 -21.23 -10.75
C PHE A 169 -0.60 -20.29 -11.52
N PHE A 170 -0.45 -20.26 -12.84
CA PHE A 170 -1.17 -19.32 -13.70
C PHE A 170 -2.09 -20.08 -14.66
N GLU A 171 -3.41 -19.89 -14.55
CA GLU A 171 -4.42 -20.55 -15.39
C GLU A 171 -4.23 -22.08 -15.47
N SER A 172 -3.85 -22.71 -14.36
CA SER A 172 -3.45 -24.13 -14.29
C SER A 172 -4.24 -24.89 -13.24
N ASN A 173 -4.72 -26.09 -13.58
CA ASN A 173 -5.25 -27.03 -12.61
C ASN A 173 -4.09 -27.74 -11.89
N ILE A 174 -3.99 -27.59 -10.56
CA ILE A 174 -2.88 -28.12 -9.76
C ILE A 174 -3.38 -29.06 -8.65
N LEU A 175 -2.74 -30.23 -8.54
CA LEU A 175 -2.81 -31.11 -7.37
C LEU A 175 -1.54 -30.95 -6.52
N LEU A 176 -1.72 -30.55 -5.26
CA LEU A 176 -0.67 -30.49 -4.25
C LEU A 176 -0.78 -31.65 -3.27
N GLU A 177 0.31 -32.41 -3.10
CA GLU A 177 0.32 -33.61 -2.27
C GLU A 177 1.65 -33.78 -1.50
N GLY A 178 1.61 -33.88 -0.18
CA GLY A 178 2.78 -34.23 0.65
C GLY A 178 3.95 -33.24 0.58
N CYS A 179 3.72 -32.02 0.09
CA CYS A 179 4.78 -31.02 -0.03
C CYS A 179 5.02 -30.30 1.31
N VAL A 180 6.27 -29.87 1.54
CA VAL A 180 6.67 -29.06 2.69
C VAL A 180 7.25 -27.74 2.18
N ILE A 181 6.51 -26.64 2.38
CA ILE A 181 6.80 -25.34 1.80
C ILE A 181 6.96 -24.29 2.89
N PHE A 182 8.17 -23.78 3.07
CA PHE A 182 8.50 -22.87 4.16
C PHE A 182 9.69 -21.97 3.87
N ASN A 183 9.79 -20.84 4.58
CA ASN A 183 10.87 -19.85 4.43
C ASN A 183 11.06 -19.35 3.00
N ASN A 184 9.97 -19.26 2.23
CA ASN A 184 10.00 -18.62 0.92
C ASN A 184 9.48 -17.19 1.04
N ASN A 185 9.99 -16.30 0.19
CA ASN A 185 9.65 -14.89 0.17
C ASN A 185 8.98 -14.51 -1.14
N GLY A 186 7.74 -14.02 -1.05
CA GLY A 186 6.99 -13.42 -2.14
C GLY A 186 7.08 -11.90 -2.06
N GLY A 187 7.50 -11.25 -3.13
CA GLY A 187 7.70 -9.81 -3.20
C GLY A 187 6.39 -9.03 -3.10
N VAL A 188 5.24 -9.64 -3.37
CA VAL A 188 3.92 -9.00 -3.22
C VAL A 188 2.94 -9.94 -2.55
N TYR A 189 2.73 -11.13 -3.14
CA TYR A 189 1.69 -12.08 -2.74
C TYR A 189 2.22 -13.51 -2.63
N GLY A 190 1.73 -14.31 -1.69
CA GLY A 190 1.91 -15.76 -1.79
C GLY A 190 3.35 -16.23 -1.55
N GLY A 191 3.91 -15.97 -0.37
CA GLY A 191 5.27 -16.40 -0.03
C GLY A 191 5.45 -17.89 -0.21
N GLY A 192 4.50 -18.71 0.24
CA GLY A 192 4.43 -20.12 -0.13
C GLY A 192 4.05 -20.28 -1.60
N PHE A 193 2.80 -19.98 -1.97
CA PHE A 193 2.38 -19.93 -3.37
C PHE A 193 1.36 -18.83 -3.66
N MET A 194 1.36 -18.41 -4.91
CA MET A 194 0.30 -17.59 -5.51
C MET A 194 -0.38 -18.36 -6.64
N ALA A 195 -1.71 -18.29 -6.75
CA ALA A 195 -2.44 -18.73 -7.94
C ALA A 195 -3.23 -17.57 -8.55
N ASP A 196 -3.27 -17.50 -9.88
CA ASP A 196 -3.95 -16.47 -10.65
C ASP A 196 -4.49 -17.05 -11.98
N GLY A 197 -5.54 -16.46 -12.54
CA GLY A 197 -6.14 -16.86 -13.79
C GLY A 197 -7.66 -16.92 -13.79
N ASN A 198 -8.24 -17.11 -14.97
CA ASN A 198 -9.66 -17.44 -15.13
C ASN A 198 -9.83 -18.97 -15.09
N ASP A 199 -10.82 -19.47 -14.34
CA ASP A 199 -11.25 -20.88 -14.36
C ASP A 199 -10.13 -21.91 -14.10
N TYR A 200 -9.38 -21.77 -13.00
CA TYR A 200 -8.41 -22.76 -12.52
C TYR A 200 -8.92 -23.50 -11.26
N GLN A 201 -8.36 -24.68 -10.98
CA GLN A 201 -8.62 -25.43 -9.75
C GLN A 201 -7.32 -25.82 -9.05
N ILE A 202 -7.22 -25.50 -7.75
CA ILE A 202 -6.14 -25.99 -6.88
C ILE A 202 -6.74 -27.01 -5.91
N VAL A 203 -6.23 -28.24 -5.94
CA VAL A 203 -6.69 -29.34 -5.09
C VAL A 203 -5.58 -29.72 -4.11
N PHE A 204 -5.94 -29.76 -2.83
CA PHE A 204 -5.08 -30.25 -1.76
C PHE A 204 -5.42 -31.70 -1.44
N SER A 205 -4.42 -32.57 -1.38
CA SER A 205 -4.61 -33.95 -0.96
C SER A 205 -5.15 -34.02 0.47
N GLN A 206 -6.16 -34.88 0.69
CA GLN A 206 -6.75 -35.13 2.00
C GLN A 206 -6.07 -36.27 2.77
N GLU A 207 -5.20 -37.05 2.11
CA GLU A 207 -4.52 -38.19 2.71
C GLU A 207 -3.03 -37.91 2.95
N ASN A 208 -2.36 -37.36 1.93
CA ASN A 208 -0.95 -36.99 1.99
C ASN A 208 -0.87 -35.47 2.09
N LEU A 209 -1.07 -34.98 3.32
CA LEU A 209 -1.28 -33.58 3.64
C LEU A 209 -0.03 -32.73 3.36
N ASN A 210 -0.25 -31.49 2.93
CA ASN A 210 0.82 -30.53 2.69
C ASN A 210 1.13 -29.73 3.96
N SER A 211 2.37 -29.34 4.17
CA SER A 211 2.79 -28.37 5.20
C SER A 211 3.17 -27.05 4.54
N ILE A 212 2.47 -25.96 4.85
CA ILE A 212 2.76 -24.63 4.28
C ILE A 212 2.79 -23.62 5.41
N TYR A 213 4.00 -23.18 5.78
CA TYR A 213 4.20 -22.38 6.98
C TYR A 213 5.47 -21.53 6.93
N SER A 214 5.53 -20.47 7.75
CA SER A 214 6.69 -19.58 7.91
C SER A 214 7.23 -19.01 6.60
N ASN A 215 6.35 -18.76 5.65
CA ASN A 215 6.67 -18.00 4.45
C ASN A 215 6.39 -16.50 4.70
N SER A 216 6.90 -15.65 3.82
CA SER A 216 6.75 -14.19 3.89
C SER A 216 6.24 -13.64 2.58
N ALA A 217 5.32 -12.70 2.64
CA ALA A 217 4.91 -11.86 1.52
C ALA A 217 4.20 -10.61 2.04
N GLY A 218 3.91 -9.67 1.15
CA GLY A 218 3.11 -8.49 1.49
C GLY A 218 1.73 -8.88 2.00
N ASN A 219 1.02 -9.75 1.27
CA ASN A 219 -0.25 -10.35 1.65
C ASN A 219 -0.32 -11.84 1.25
N GLY A 220 -1.16 -12.64 1.92
CA GLY A 220 -1.24 -14.10 1.75
C GLY A 220 0.11 -14.78 1.91
N LYS A 221 0.75 -14.61 3.08
CA LYS A 221 2.13 -15.06 3.34
C LYS A 221 2.40 -16.51 2.95
N ASP A 222 1.47 -17.42 3.22
CA ASP A 222 1.58 -18.83 2.84
C ASP A 222 0.87 -19.13 1.53
N ILE A 223 -0.39 -18.69 1.39
CA ILE A 223 -1.22 -18.93 0.20
C ILE A 223 -1.90 -17.63 -0.22
N TYR A 224 -1.89 -17.36 -1.52
CA TYR A 224 -2.65 -16.28 -2.11
C TYR A 224 -3.34 -16.72 -3.41
N PHE A 225 -4.67 -16.64 -3.45
CA PHE A 225 -5.47 -16.90 -4.65
C PHE A 225 -6.07 -15.60 -5.16
N LEU A 226 -5.67 -15.17 -6.36
CA LEU A 226 -6.33 -14.09 -7.08
C LEU A 226 -7.59 -14.70 -7.74
N THR A 227 -8.78 -14.29 -7.31
CA THR A 227 -10.04 -14.87 -7.81
C THR A 227 -10.55 -14.11 -9.02
N GLY A 228 -10.72 -14.83 -10.14
CA GLY A 228 -11.23 -14.28 -11.40
C GLY A 228 -12.67 -14.68 -11.78
N THR A 229 -13.28 -15.73 -11.21
CA THR A 229 -14.63 -16.15 -11.66
C THR A 229 -15.56 -16.65 -10.55
N ASP A 230 -16.83 -16.26 -10.69
CA ASP A 230 -17.97 -16.60 -9.83
C ASP A 230 -18.29 -18.12 -9.77
N GLU A 231 -17.58 -19.00 -10.50
CA GLU A 231 -17.96 -20.40 -10.70
C GLU A 231 -16.94 -21.46 -10.21
N SER A 232 -15.77 -21.08 -9.68
CA SER A 232 -14.82 -22.08 -9.15
C SER A 232 -15.14 -22.47 -7.70
N GLU A 233 -15.59 -23.71 -7.50
CA GLU A 233 -15.65 -24.34 -6.17
C GLU A 233 -14.21 -24.61 -5.69
N LEU A 234 -13.65 -23.71 -4.89
CA LEU A 234 -12.48 -24.02 -4.07
C LEU A 234 -12.89 -25.09 -3.06
N GLY A 235 -12.36 -26.30 -3.21
CA GLY A 235 -12.57 -27.38 -2.25
C GLY A 235 -11.86 -27.11 -0.91
N THR A 236 -12.12 -27.95 0.08
CA THR A 236 -11.49 -27.88 1.41
C THR A 236 -9.95 -27.90 1.30
N ILE A 237 -9.29 -26.95 1.96
CA ILE A 237 -7.83 -26.92 2.12
C ILE A 237 -7.46 -27.79 3.33
N CYS A 238 -6.76 -28.90 3.09
CA CYS A 238 -6.29 -29.81 4.14
C CYS A 238 -4.76 -29.75 4.25
N LEU A 239 -4.26 -29.30 5.41
CA LEU A 239 -2.83 -29.13 5.67
C LEU A 239 -2.38 -29.95 6.88
N ASP A 240 -1.13 -30.39 6.91
CA ASP A 240 -0.54 -30.99 8.11
C ASP A 240 -0.06 -29.91 9.09
N LYS A 241 0.50 -28.83 8.52
CA LYS A 241 1.09 -27.73 9.29
C LYS A 241 0.82 -26.38 8.66
N ILE A 242 0.38 -25.43 9.49
CA ILE A 242 0.11 -24.03 9.12
C ILE A 242 0.97 -23.06 9.93
N SER A 243 1.08 -21.80 9.49
CA SER A 243 1.90 -20.80 10.19
C SER A 243 1.41 -20.42 11.57
N ILE A 244 0.12 -20.14 11.69
CA ILE A 244 -0.50 -19.51 12.86
C ILE A 244 -1.79 -20.24 13.24
N ASN A 245 -2.25 -20.05 14.48
CA ASN A 245 -3.61 -20.42 14.84
C ASN A 245 -4.61 -19.45 14.17
N PRO A 246 -5.62 -19.93 13.41
CA PRO A 246 -6.68 -19.09 12.83
C PRO A 246 -7.46 -18.26 13.85
N GLU A 247 -7.47 -18.66 15.13
CA GLU A 247 -8.15 -17.92 16.20
C GLU A 247 -7.35 -16.71 16.71
N ASP A 248 -6.05 -16.61 16.40
CA ASP A 248 -5.17 -15.56 16.94
C ASP A 248 -5.28 -14.23 16.19
N ASP A 249 -5.66 -14.23 14.92
CA ASP A 249 -5.66 -13.05 14.04
C ASP A 249 -6.50 -13.30 12.78
N ASP A 250 -6.66 -12.28 11.93
CA ASP A 250 -7.17 -12.48 10.59
C ASP A 250 -6.23 -13.36 9.77
N ILE A 251 -6.66 -14.61 9.56
CA ILE A 251 -5.96 -15.62 8.80
C ILE A 251 -5.75 -15.22 7.33
N SER A 252 -6.54 -14.27 6.80
CA SER A 252 -6.44 -13.79 5.42
C SER A 252 -5.05 -13.24 5.07
N ASN A 253 -4.31 -12.73 6.07
CA ASN A 253 -2.93 -12.28 5.94
C ASN A 253 -1.94 -13.40 5.59
N TYR A 254 -2.27 -14.64 5.94
CA TYR A 254 -1.47 -15.84 5.65
C TYR A 254 -2.07 -16.64 4.50
N TYR A 255 -3.40 -16.70 4.43
CA TYR A 255 -4.15 -17.46 3.46
C TYR A 255 -5.19 -16.55 2.82
N HIS A 256 -4.84 -15.88 1.73
CA HIS A 256 -5.78 -15.03 1.01
C HIS A 256 -6.54 -15.88 -0.03
N VAL A 257 -7.86 -15.98 0.13
CA VAL A 257 -8.75 -16.81 -0.67
C VAL A 257 -10.05 -16.04 -0.96
N ASP A 258 -10.85 -16.52 -1.92
CA ASP A 258 -12.16 -15.99 -2.27
C ASP A 258 -13.01 -15.62 -1.05
N SER A 259 -13.71 -14.48 -1.13
CA SER A 259 -14.59 -13.97 -0.07
C SER A 259 -15.72 -14.93 0.36
N ARG A 260 -16.03 -15.97 -0.43
CA ARG A 260 -17.02 -17.02 -0.14
C ARG A 260 -16.46 -18.16 0.71
N PHE A 261 -15.14 -18.25 0.89
CA PHE A 261 -14.48 -19.32 1.64
C PHE A 261 -14.78 -19.18 3.14
N ASP A 262 -15.35 -20.22 3.76
CA ASP A 262 -15.57 -20.23 5.21
C ASP A 262 -14.38 -20.88 5.90
N TRP A 263 -13.53 -20.07 6.51
CA TRP A 263 -12.33 -20.54 7.22
C TRP A 263 -12.60 -21.56 8.32
N ASN A 264 -13.81 -21.64 8.87
CA ASN A 264 -14.15 -22.62 9.90
C ASN A 264 -14.58 -23.97 9.32
N GLU A 265 -15.11 -23.99 8.10
CA GLU A 265 -15.62 -25.21 7.45
C GLU A 265 -14.65 -25.75 6.39
N ASP A 266 -13.93 -24.85 5.71
CA ASP A 266 -13.16 -25.16 4.50
C ASP A 266 -11.65 -25.27 4.74
N LEU A 267 -11.14 -24.99 5.94
CA LEU A 267 -9.73 -25.21 6.32
C LEU A 267 -9.61 -26.27 7.42
N THR A 268 -8.79 -27.30 7.19
CA THR A 268 -8.42 -28.29 8.21
C THR A 268 -6.90 -28.40 8.36
N TYR A 269 -6.42 -28.55 9.59
CA TYR A 269 -5.00 -28.69 9.88
C TYR A 269 -4.69 -29.54 11.12
N ASN A 270 -3.51 -30.16 11.16
CA ASN A 270 -3.07 -30.97 12.31
C ASN A 270 -2.24 -30.19 13.35
N THR A 271 -1.33 -29.31 12.89
CA THR A 271 -0.38 -28.61 13.76
C THR A 271 -0.13 -27.17 13.32
N ILE A 272 0.34 -26.33 14.25
CA ILE A 272 0.78 -24.96 13.98
C ILE A 272 2.30 -24.84 14.11
N ALA A 273 2.90 -23.92 13.36
CA ALA A 273 4.34 -23.72 13.35
C ALA A 273 4.84 -22.80 14.47
N ASN A 274 4.12 -21.71 14.75
CA ASN A 274 4.56 -20.70 15.71
C ASN A 274 3.41 -20.24 16.61
N GLU A 275 3.70 -20.14 17.91
CA GLU A 275 2.86 -19.43 18.87
C GLU A 275 3.06 -17.92 18.72
N ARG A 276 1.99 -17.14 18.90
CA ARG A 276 2.02 -15.67 18.83
C ARG A 276 1.69 -15.03 20.18
N TYR A 277 2.21 -13.83 20.39
CA TYR A 277 2.18 -13.10 21.66
C TYR A 277 1.44 -11.77 21.56
N GLU A 278 0.86 -11.36 22.69
CA GLU A 278 0.39 -9.99 22.94
C GLU A 278 1.43 -9.29 23.85
N ALA A 279 2.47 -8.74 23.24
CA ALA A 279 3.61 -8.18 23.96
C ALA A 279 4.29 -7.09 23.15
N ASP A 280 5.05 -6.24 23.85
CA ASP A 280 6.02 -5.38 23.19
C ASP A 280 7.30 -6.18 22.94
N LEU A 281 7.96 -5.90 21.81
CA LEU A 281 9.18 -6.58 21.38
C LEU A 281 10.31 -5.59 21.13
N TYR A 282 11.53 -6.08 21.24
CA TYR A 282 12.76 -5.31 21.05
C TYR A 282 13.58 -5.93 19.91
N VAL A 283 14.02 -5.10 18.98
CA VAL A 283 14.82 -5.47 17.81
C VAL A 283 16.16 -4.72 17.84
N SER A 284 17.26 -5.43 17.56
CA SER A 284 18.59 -4.85 17.49
C SER A 284 19.50 -5.62 16.53
N MET A 285 20.41 -4.94 15.84
CA MET A 285 21.39 -5.57 14.93
C MET A 285 22.25 -6.66 15.60
N VAL A 286 22.50 -6.56 16.90
CA VAL A 286 23.29 -7.53 17.68
C VAL A 286 22.44 -8.67 18.26
N GLY A 287 21.12 -8.64 18.03
CA GLY A 287 20.16 -9.65 18.47
C GLY A 287 20.21 -10.94 17.65
N SER A 288 19.26 -11.83 17.93
CA SER A 288 19.05 -13.08 17.19
C SER A 288 17.57 -13.36 17.03
N ASP A 289 17.14 -13.84 15.86
CA ASP A 289 15.75 -14.24 15.63
C ASP A 289 15.35 -15.55 16.34
N ASN A 290 16.31 -16.17 17.05
CA ASN A 290 16.04 -17.23 18.02
C ASN A 290 15.75 -16.72 19.44
N ASN A 291 15.95 -15.42 19.69
CA ASN A 291 15.65 -14.80 20.98
C ASN A 291 14.15 -14.59 21.15
N SER A 292 13.73 -14.30 22.38
CA SER A 292 12.31 -14.01 22.67
C SER A 292 11.87 -12.65 22.15
N GLY A 293 12.76 -11.65 22.17
CA GLY A 293 12.44 -10.26 21.88
C GLY A 293 11.68 -9.54 22.99
N LEU A 294 11.35 -10.18 24.11
CA LEU A 294 10.47 -9.61 25.15
C LEU A 294 11.14 -8.52 26.01
N ASN A 295 12.45 -8.32 25.85
CA ASN A 295 13.21 -7.29 26.56
C ASN A 295 14.46 -6.89 25.77
N SER A 296 14.99 -5.71 26.05
CA SER A 296 16.15 -5.14 25.35
C SER A 296 17.47 -5.89 25.56
N SER A 297 17.57 -6.79 26.56
CA SER A 297 18.75 -7.63 26.77
C SER A 297 18.72 -8.96 26.00
N ASP A 298 17.56 -9.32 25.44
CA ASP A 298 17.32 -10.50 24.61
C ASP A 298 16.56 -10.12 23.31
N PRO A 299 17.08 -9.16 22.52
CA PRO A 299 16.33 -8.62 21.38
C PRO A 299 16.35 -9.59 20.19
N LEU A 300 15.29 -9.52 19.38
CA LEU A 300 15.26 -10.10 18.03
C LEU A 300 16.26 -9.38 17.12
N LYS A 301 16.61 -10.00 15.99
CA LYS A 301 17.54 -9.39 15.02
C LYS A 301 16.81 -8.63 13.93
N THR A 302 15.66 -9.13 13.49
CA THR A 302 14.90 -8.57 12.36
C THR A 302 13.51 -8.09 12.79
N ILE A 303 13.05 -7.04 12.11
CA ILE A 303 11.73 -6.42 12.30
C ILE A 303 10.66 -7.36 11.74
N SER A 304 10.90 -7.97 10.58
CA SER A 304 10.00 -8.96 9.97
C SER A 304 9.73 -10.16 10.89
N LYS A 305 10.76 -10.67 11.59
CA LYS A 305 10.56 -11.71 12.60
C LYS A 305 9.69 -11.23 13.75
N ALA A 306 9.95 -10.03 14.29
CA ALA A 306 9.15 -9.44 15.36
C ALA A 306 7.67 -9.32 14.96
N CYS A 307 7.39 -8.79 13.76
CA CYS A 307 6.04 -8.75 13.21
C CYS A 307 5.39 -10.15 13.18
N SER A 308 6.10 -11.18 12.70
CA SER A 308 5.56 -12.55 12.61
C SER A 308 5.14 -13.19 13.94
N LEU A 309 5.65 -12.69 15.07
CA LEU A 309 5.40 -13.25 16.41
C LEU A 309 4.27 -12.56 17.17
N LEU A 310 3.79 -11.40 16.72
CA LEU A 310 2.78 -10.61 17.45
C LEU A 310 1.40 -10.90 16.95
N LYS A 311 0.40 -11.05 17.82
CA LYS A 311 -1.04 -11.06 17.48
C LYS A 311 -1.76 -9.85 18.09
N PRO A 312 -2.89 -9.38 17.51
CA PRO A 312 -3.59 -8.19 18.02
C PRO A 312 -3.95 -8.34 19.51
N ARG A 313 -3.78 -7.27 20.30
CA ARG A 313 -4.16 -7.28 21.71
C ARG A 313 -5.68 -7.28 21.88
N ALA A 314 -6.18 -8.01 22.86
CA ALA A 314 -7.63 -8.09 23.13
C ALA A 314 -8.24 -6.76 23.58
N ASP A 315 -7.44 -5.84 24.14
CA ASP A 315 -7.86 -4.50 24.56
C ASP A 315 -7.87 -3.46 23.42
N GLY A 316 -7.32 -3.81 22.25
CA GLY A 316 -7.22 -2.92 21.08
C GLY A 316 -5.99 -2.00 21.11
N GLU A 317 -5.13 -2.09 22.13
CA GLU A 317 -3.87 -1.35 22.18
C GLU A 317 -2.85 -1.93 21.20
N TYR A 318 -1.80 -1.15 20.91
CA TYR A 318 -0.71 -1.61 20.07
C TYR A 318 0.19 -2.63 20.79
N ASN A 319 0.66 -3.63 20.05
CA ASN A 319 1.94 -4.26 20.35
C ASN A 319 3.06 -3.39 19.78
N THR A 320 3.98 -2.93 20.63
CA THR A 320 5.05 -2.03 20.18
C THR A 320 6.34 -2.81 19.91
N ILE A 321 6.90 -2.67 18.70
CA ILE A 321 8.23 -3.12 18.33
C ILE A 321 9.18 -1.93 18.44
N TYR A 322 10.05 -1.95 19.46
CA TYR A 322 11.12 -0.98 19.65
C TYR A 322 12.34 -1.40 18.83
N VAL A 323 12.75 -0.56 17.88
CA VAL A 323 13.88 -0.80 16.99
C VAL A 323 15.06 0.07 17.44
N ALA A 324 16.11 -0.59 17.92
CA ALA A 324 17.34 0.09 18.33
C ALA A 324 18.07 0.69 17.11
N PRO A 325 18.90 1.74 17.31
CA PRO A 325 19.73 2.30 16.25
C PRO A 325 20.57 1.25 15.54
N GLY A 326 20.64 1.35 14.21
CA GLY A 326 21.32 0.40 13.37
C GLY A 326 20.88 0.44 11.91
N LEU A 327 21.63 -0.29 11.09
CA LEU A 327 21.37 -0.52 9.67
C LEU A 327 20.79 -1.93 9.50
N TYR A 328 19.50 -2.01 9.18
CA TYR A 328 18.76 -3.26 8.97
C TYR A 328 18.63 -3.50 7.47
N THR A 329 19.21 -4.60 6.99
CA THR A 329 19.26 -4.93 5.56
C THR A 329 19.03 -6.42 5.32
N PRO A 330 18.62 -6.83 4.11
CA PRO A 330 18.57 -8.24 3.73
C PRO A 330 19.92 -8.96 3.93
N THR A 331 21.05 -8.37 3.51
CA THR A 331 22.35 -9.07 3.62
C THR A 331 22.97 -9.05 5.02
N LEU A 332 22.85 -7.94 5.76
CA LEU A 332 23.54 -7.76 7.05
C LEU A 332 22.77 -8.36 8.22
N THR A 333 21.48 -8.04 8.31
CA THR A 333 20.63 -8.50 9.41
C THR A 333 19.85 -9.75 9.05
N GLY A 334 19.59 -10.00 7.76
CA GLY A 334 18.65 -11.01 7.30
C GLY A 334 17.22 -10.47 7.22
N GLU A 335 17.05 -9.15 7.14
CA GLU A 335 15.72 -8.52 7.10
C GLU A 335 14.96 -8.95 5.85
N ILE A 336 13.67 -9.24 6.00
CA ILE A 336 12.84 -9.71 4.90
C ILE A 336 11.93 -8.58 4.44
N LEU A 337 12.03 -8.24 3.15
CA LEU A 337 11.16 -7.28 2.49
C LEU A 337 10.17 -7.98 1.54
N PRO A 338 8.90 -7.54 1.49
CA PRO A 338 8.34 -6.43 2.27
C PRO A 338 8.09 -6.82 3.74
N ILE A 339 8.27 -5.88 4.67
CA ILE A 339 7.86 -6.06 6.07
C ILE A 339 6.34 -5.99 6.12
N SER A 340 5.72 -7.16 6.23
CA SER A 340 4.26 -7.29 6.35
C SER A 340 3.84 -7.14 7.81
N ILE A 341 3.37 -5.94 8.15
CA ILE A 341 2.97 -5.54 9.51
C ILE A 341 1.61 -6.15 9.85
N ASN A 342 1.50 -6.79 11.02
CA ASN A 342 0.23 -7.36 11.48
C ASN A 342 -0.68 -6.27 12.07
N GLN A 343 -1.99 -6.50 12.09
CA GLN A 343 -2.96 -5.60 12.71
C GLN A 343 -2.62 -5.32 14.19
N GLY A 344 -2.84 -4.08 14.65
CA GLY A 344 -2.57 -3.69 16.04
C GLY A 344 -1.09 -3.61 16.37
N THR A 345 -0.22 -3.34 15.39
CA THR A 345 1.23 -3.28 15.59
C THR A 345 1.76 -1.86 15.39
N ARG A 346 2.64 -1.43 16.30
CA ARG A 346 3.36 -0.17 16.23
C ARG A 346 4.86 -0.45 16.13
N ILE A 347 5.56 0.16 15.18
CA ILE A 347 7.02 0.08 15.02
C ILE A 347 7.61 1.45 15.36
N VAL A 348 8.55 1.50 16.30
CA VAL A 348 9.18 2.75 16.74
C VAL A 348 10.69 2.61 16.66
N GLY A 349 11.32 3.37 15.77
CA GLY A 349 12.76 3.60 15.79
C GLY A 349 13.14 4.68 16.81
N GLU A 350 14.32 4.54 17.42
CA GLU A 350 14.78 5.47 18.44
C GLU A 350 15.07 6.88 17.90
N ASP A 351 15.70 6.96 16.72
CA ASP A 351 15.99 8.21 16.01
C ASP A 351 16.07 7.92 14.49
N PRO A 352 15.30 8.60 13.63
CA PRO A 352 15.29 8.35 12.19
C PRO A 352 16.68 8.53 11.56
N ASN A 353 17.56 9.38 12.10
CA ASN A 353 18.89 9.60 11.53
C ASN A 353 19.85 8.42 11.68
N ILE A 354 19.56 7.48 12.59
CA ILE A 354 20.44 6.35 12.93
C ILE A 354 19.73 5.00 12.98
N THR A 355 18.40 4.96 12.85
CA THR A 355 17.62 3.72 12.70
C THR A 355 17.17 3.59 11.24
N VAL A 356 17.91 2.81 10.46
CA VAL A 356 17.82 2.78 9.00
C VAL A 356 17.42 1.38 8.52
N ILE A 357 16.39 1.30 7.68
CA ILE A 357 16.08 0.11 6.88
C ILE A 357 16.56 0.38 5.45
N ASP A 358 17.55 -0.39 5.00
CA ASP A 358 18.12 -0.30 3.65
C ASP A 358 17.59 -1.47 2.80
N GLY A 359 16.93 -1.11 1.70
CA GLY A 359 16.30 -2.06 0.79
C GLY A 359 17.29 -2.83 -0.10
N GLU A 360 18.56 -2.42 -0.17
CA GLU A 360 19.61 -3.01 -1.01
C GLU A 360 19.20 -3.17 -2.49
N ASN A 361 18.45 -2.20 -3.02
CA ASN A 361 17.83 -2.20 -4.34
C ASN A 361 16.81 -3.34 -4.56
N SER A 362 16.17 -3.80 -3.48
CA SER A 362 15.06 -4.76 -3.59
C SER A 362 13.93 -4.21 -4.46
N ILE A 363 13.27 -5.11 -5.20
CA ILE A 363 12.21 -4.80 -6.18
C ILE A 363 10.80 -4.79 -5.59
N THR A 364 10.68 -4.81 -4.26
CA THR A 364 9.42 -4.84 -3.49
C THR A 364 9.19 -3.53 -2.74
N ASN A 365 8.33 -3.53 -1.72
CA ASN A 365 7.98 -2.43 -0.83
C ASN A 365 8.79 -2.53 0.48
N PHE A 366 8.92 -1.45 1.26
CA PHE A 366 9.33 -1.59 2.67
C PHE A 366 8.19 -2.14 3.51
N PHE A 367 7.02 -1.51 3.39
CA PHE A 367 5.81 -1.89 4.11
C PHE A 367 4.70 -2.17 3.14
N PHE A 368 4.04 -3.31 3.34
CA PHE A 368 2.87 -3.72 2.56
C PHE A 368 1.72 -4.04 3.51
N ILE A 369 0.66 -3.25 3.41
CA ILE A 369 -0.52 -3.29 4.26
C ILE A 369 -1.75 -3.45 3.36
N GLU A 370 -2.51 -4.51 3.56
CA GLU A 370 -3.75 -4.75 2.83
C GLU A 370 -4.72 -5.45 3.76
N ASN A 371 -5.99 -5.01 3.77
CA ASN A 371 -7.06 -5.53 4.64
C ASN A 371 -6.70 -5.54 6.13
N ARG A 372 -5.91 -4.57 6.59
CA ARG A 372 -5.40 -4.49 7.97
C ARG A 372 -5.58 -3.09 8.52
N GLY A 373 -5.66 -2.97 9.84
CA GLY A 373 -5.74 -1.66 10.45
C GLY A 373 -5.07 -1.55 11.80
N ASN A 374 -5.16 -0.36 12.38
CA ASN A 374 -4.51 -0.01 13.64
C ASN A 374 -3.01 -0.32 13.56
N ILE A 375 -2.31 0.36 12.65
CA ILE A 375 -0.86 0.19 12.43
C ILE A 375 -0.17 1.54 12.57
N SER A 376 0.97 1.56 13.25
CA SER A 376 1.82 2.76 13.34
C SER A 376 3.28 2.46 12.99
N VAL A 377 3.95 3.37 12.28
CA VAL A 377 5.39 3.32 11.99
C VAL A 377 5.99 4.70 12.22
N GLU A 378 6.99 4.77 13.09
CA GLU A 378 7.53 6.04 13.59
C GLU A 378 9.06 6.01 13.71
N GLY A 379 9.74 7.11 13.36
CA GLY A 379 11.15 7.35 13.74
C GLY A 379 12.19 6.51 12.99
N LEU A 380 12.00 6.31 11.68
CA LEU A 380 12.87 5.46 10.85
C LEU A 380 13.33 6.17 9.57
N THR A 381 14.48 5.76 9.05
CA THR A 381 14.88 6.03 7.65
C THR A 381 14.62 4.79 6.78
N LEU A 382 14.05 4.97 5.59
CA LEU A 382 13.85 3.97 4.55
C LEU A 382 14.66 4.36 3.31
N THR A 383 15.65 3.55 2.89
CA THR A 383 16.59 3.95 1.84
C THR A 383 16.89 2.87 0.81
N ASN A 384 17.29 3.27 -0.41
CA ASN A 384 17.92 2.39 -1.40
C ASN A 384 17.01 1.21 -1.83
N LEU A 385 15.80 1.53 -2.29
CA LEU A 385 14.83 0.59 -2.84
C LEU A 385 14.68 0.82 -4.35
N PHE A 386 14.58 -0.25 -5.15
CA PHE A 386 14.39 -0.15 -6.61
C PHE A 386 13.17 -0.97 -7.05
N SER A 387 11.98 -0.46 -6.71
CA SER A 387 10.72 -1.13 -6.95
C SER A 387 10.28 -0.99 -8.41
N GLY A 388 10.37 -2.10 -9.17
CA GLY A 388 10.02 -2.18 -10.59
C GLY A 388 8.71 -2.90 -10.88
N THR A 389 8.01 -3.42 -9.87
CA THR A 389 6.79 -4.22 -10.05
C THR A 389 5.52 -3.36 -9.99
N PRO A 390 4.43 -3.67 -10.74
CA PRO A 390 3.22 -2.85 -10.81
C PRO A 390 2.49 -2.58 -9.48
N PHE A 391 2.86 -3.29 -8.42
CA PHE A 391 2.27 -3.22 -7.08
C PHE A 391 3.30 -2.80 -6.02
N SER A 392 4.40 -2.18 -6.43
CA SER A 392 5.45 -1.75 -5.52
C SER A 392 5.50 -0.23 -5.38
N GLY A 393 5.26 0.24 -4.17
CA GLY A 393 5.53 1.58 -3.63
C GLY A 393 6.55 1.49 -2.49
N THR A 394 6.96 2.61 -1.90
CA THR A 394 7.81 2.57 -0.70
C THR A 394 6.99 2.05 0.49
N ILE A 395 5.81 2.64 0.68
CA ILE A 395 4.79 2.23 1.66
C ILE A 395 3.48 2.02 0.89
N PHE A 396 3.01 0.78 0.87
CA PHE A 396 1.77 0.40 0.20
C PHE A 396 0.69 0.07 1.24
N ALA A 397 -0.47 0.72 1.11
CA ALA A 397 -1.65 0.46 1.93
C ALA A 397 -2.92 0.37 1.08
N LYS A 398 -3.74 -0.66 1.31
CA LYS A 398 -5.01 -0.85 0.60
C LYS A 398 -6.12 -1.42 1.48
N TYR A 399 -7.37 -0.98 1.31
CA TYR A 399 -8.53 -1.50 2.07
C TYR A 399 -8.29 -1.57 3.59
N SER A 400 -7.65 -0.53 4.11
CA SER A 400 -7.05 -0.54 5.45
C SER A 400 -7.61 0.60 6.30
N ASN A 401 -7.36 0.61 7.61
CA ASN A 401 -7.88 1.68 8.47
C ASN A 401 -6.95 2.02 9.63
N ASN A 402 -7.08 3.22 10.19
CA ASN A 402 -6.31 3.67 11.37
C ASN A 402 -4.79 3.47 11.18
N LEU A 403 -4.22 4.09 10.15
CA LEU A 403 -2.80 4.00 9.81
C LEU A 403 -2.05 5.27 10.25
N ILE A 404 -0.93 5.12 10.94
CA ILE A 404 -0.10 6.23 11.41
C ILE A 404 1.31 6.07 10.87
N PHE A 405 1.82 7.08 10.17
CA PHE A 405 3.20 7.15 9.72
C PHE A 405 3.77 8.51 10.13
N LYS A 406 4.78 8.51 11.01
CA LYS A 406 5.35 9.76 11.53
C LYS A 406 6.86 9.79 11.57
N ASN A 407 7.44 10.97 11.37
CA ASN A 407 8.88 11.19 11.58
C ASN A 407 9.72 10.18 10.77
N LEU A 408 9.48 10.13 9.46
CA LEU A 408 10.16 9.21 8.55
C LEU A 408 11.00 9.97 7.53
N ILE A 409 12.21 9.46 7.29
CA ILE A 409 13.05 9.90 6.18
C ILE A 409 13.00 8.81 5.11
N ILE A 410 12.66 9.17 3.88
CA ILE A 410 12.61 8.27 2.73
C ILE A 410 13.53 8.84 1.68
N ASN A 411 14.66 8.18 1.43
CA ASN A 411 15.69 8.67 0.52
C ASN A 411 16.15 7.61 -0.47
N ASP A 412 16.59 8.05 -1.66
CA ASP A 412 17.23 7.17 -2.65
C ASP A 412 16.34 5.97 -3.05
N VAL A 413 15.05 6.23 -3.27
CA VAL A 413 14.09 5.20 -3.67
C VAL A 413 13.65 5.42 -5.12
N HIS A 414 13.57 4.33 -5.87
CA HIS A 414 12.79 4.23 -7.09
C HIS A 414 11.57 3.37 -6.81
N SER A 415 10.36 3.83 -7.12
CA SER A 415 9.17 2.99 -7.04
C SER A 415 8.30 3.09 -8.28
N TYR A 416 7.57 2.01 -8.55
CA TYR A 416 6.59 1.98 -9.63
C TYR A 416 5.34 2.82 -9.27
N LEU A 417 4.86 2.73 -8.04
CA LEU A 417 3.81 3.58 -7.49
C LEU A 417 4.40 4.81 -6.76
N ALA A 418 3.57 5.68 -6.16
CA ALA A 418 4.11 6.78 -5.34
C ALA A 418 4.81 6.25 -4.07
N GLY A 419 5.55 7.13 -3.40
CA GLY A 419 6.26 6.82 -2.15
C GLY A 419 5.30 6.32 -1.09
N LEU A 420 4.21 7.05 -0.91
CA LEU A 420 3.09 6.63 -0.09
C LEU A 420 1.92 6.35 -1.02
N TYR A 421 1.56 5.08 -1.17
CA TYR A 421 0.42 4.66 -1.98
C TYR A 421 -0.68 4.13 -1.06
N PHE A 422 -1.71 4.94 -0.82
CA PHE A 422 -2.85 4.57 0.02
C PHE A 422 -4.09 4.53 -0.85
N ASN A 423 -4.78 3.40 -0.91
CA ASN A 423 -5.99 3.24 -1.72
C ASN A 423 -7.11 2.61 -0.89
N GLU A 424 -8.23 3.31 -0.74
CA GLU A 424 -9.33 2.86 0.14
C GLU A 424 -8.87 2.68 1.59
N VAL A 425 -8.18 3.70 2.12
CA VAL A 425 -7.73 3.76 3.52
C VAL A 425 -8.65 4.68 4.33
N ASP A 426 -9.28 4.13 5.38
CA ASP A 426 -10.16 4.89 6.27
C ASP A 426 -9.43 5.33 7.55
N GLY A 427 -9.13 6.62 7.66
CA GLY A 427 -8.47 7.22 8.80
C GLY A 427 -6.96 6.96 8.82
N PHE A 428 -6.19 7.83 8.16
CA PHE A 428 -4.73 7.86 8.32
C PHE A 428 -4.24 9.14 9.00
N ILE A 429 -3.04 9.09 9.58
CA ILE A 429 -2.23 10.23 10.00
C ILE A 429 -0.85 10.05 9.39
N VAL A 430 -0.50 10.91 8.45
CA VAL A 430 0.86 10.99 7.89
C VAL A 430 1.45 12.33 8.31
N SER A 431 2.51 12.31 9.11
CA SER A 431 3.19 13.55 9.50
C SER A 431 4.70 13.49 9.58
N ASP A 432 5.35 14.63 9.36
CA ASP A 432 6.80 14.77 9.51
C ASP A 432 7.55 13.76 8.62
N ILE A 433 7.17 13.74 7.34
CA ILE A 433 7.76 12.85 6.33
C ILE A 433 8.66 13.66 5.41
N TYR A 434 9.89 13.19 5.23
CA TYR A 434 10.85 13.77 4.30
C TYR A 434 11.14 12.79 3.15
N LEU A 435 10.73 13.14 1.94
CA LEU A 435 11.03 12.42 0.70
C LEU A 435 12.21 13.12 0.00
N ASN A 436 13.31 12.41 -0.25
CA ASN A 436 14.48 12.96 -0.92
C ASN A 436 15.05 12.03 -2.00
N ASN A 437 15.51 12.57 -3.12
CA ASN A 437 16.05 11.78 -4.24
C ASN A 437 15.13 10.61 -4.63
N TYR A 438 13.86 10.95 -4.88
CA TYR A 438 12.79 9.98 -5.05
C TYR A 438 12.37 9.89 -6.51
N ASN A 439 12.42 8.69 -7.08
CA ASN A 439 12.00 8.39 -8.44
C ASN A 439 10.68 7.62 -8.42
N TYR A 440 9.66 8.08 -9.16
CA TYR A 440 8.36 7.40 -9.17
C TYR A 440 7.64 7.43 -10.51
N ARG A 441 6.69 6.49 -10.68
CA ARG A 441 5.84 6.37 -11.88
C ARG A 441 4.32 6.45 -11.61
N GLY A 442 3.87 6.65 -10.37
CA GLY A 442 2.46 6.49 -9.98
C GLY A 442 1.86 7.53 -9.03
N PHE A 443 0.62 7.25 -8.59
CA PHE A 443 -0.25 8.12 -7.78
C PHE A 443 -0.10 7.92 -6.27
N GLY A 444 -0.52 8.91 -5.48
CA GLY A 444 -0.45 8.97 -4.01
C GLY A 444 -1.68 8.38 -3.29
N PHE A 445 -2.38 9.22 -2.52
CA PHE A 445 -3.55 8.88 -1.70
C PHE A 445 -4.84 8.90 -2.53
N LEU A 446 -5.55 7.76 -2.59
CA LEU A 446 -6.70 7.52 -3.45
C LEU A 446 -7.88 6.95 -2.64
N LYS A 447 -9.09 7.47 -2.85
CA LYS A 447 -10.33 6.99 -2.18
C LYS A 447 -10.16 6.83 -0.67
N SER A 448 -9.41 7.72 -0.04
CA SER A 448 -8.94 7.58 1.33
C SER A 448 -9.38 8.77 2.17
N ASN A 449 -9.42 8.61 3.48
CA ASN A 449 -9.74 9.70 4.40
C ASN A 449 -8.66 9.78 5.47
N GLY A 450 -8.21 10.98 5.84
CA GLY A 450 -7.15 11.13 6.83
C GLY A 450 -6.52 12.50 6.87
N LEU A 451 -5.50 12.61 7.72
CA LEU A 451 -4.75 13.84 7.97
C LEU A 451 -3.34 13.72 7.40
N SER A 452 -2.94 14.73 6.64
CA SER A 452 -1.58 14.94 6.15
C SER A 452 -1.04 16.27 6.67
N ASN A 453 0.03 16.25 7.45
CA ASN A 453 0.65 17.45 8.02
C ASN A 453 2.18 17.35 8.00
N ASN A 454 2.90 18.41 7.63
CA ASN A 454 4.38 18.43 7.60
C ASN A 454 4.96 17.37 6.65
N LEU A 455 4.58 17.43 5.37
CA LEU A 455 5.13 16.54 4.34
C LEU A 455 6.05 17.34 3.42
N TRP A 456 7.31 16.91 3.34
CA TRP A 456 8.34 17.59 2.58
C TRP A 456 8.89 16.66 1.51
N ALA A 457 8.96 17.15 0.28
CA ALA A 457 9.54 16.43 -0.83
C ALA A 457 10.56 17.31 -1.54
N ASP A 458 11.78 16.82 -1.70
CA ASP A 458 12.90 17.56 -2.27
C ASP A 458 13.65 16.67 -3.28
N ASN A 459 14.20 17.29 -4.33
CA ASN A 459 14.97 16.57 -5.35
C ASN A 459 14.22 15.35 -5.93
N LEU A 460 12.96 15.55 -6.34
CA LEU A 460 12.14 14.50 -6.94
C LEU A 460 12.36 14.44 -8.45
N ASN A 461 12.24 13.23 -8.99
CA ASN A 461 12.34 12.99 -10.43
C ASN A 461 11.27 11.98 -10.90
N VAL A 462 10.53 12.30 -11.96
CA VAL A 462 9.60 11.35 -12.59
C VAL A 462 10.30 10.67 -13.75
N THR A 463 10.59 9.37 -13.63
CA THR A 463 11.47 8.68 -14.60
C THR A 463 10.76 8.19 -15.86
N TYR A 464 9.47 7.83 -15.79
CA TYR A 464 8.70 7.36 -16.95
C TYR A 464 7.20 7.22 -16.61
N ILE A 465 6.32 7.87 -17.38
CA ILE A 465 4.87 7.67 -17.30
C ILE A 465 4.48 6.69 -18.42
N LEU A 466 3.76 5.62 -18.09
CA LEU A 466 3.17 4.75 -19.12
C LEU A 466 2.17 5.57 -19.97
N PRO A 467 2.21 5.48 -21.31
CA PRO A 467 1.27 6.20 -22.17
C PRO A 467 -0.18 5.94 -21.73
N GLY A 468 -0.92 7.00 -21.43
CA GLY A 468 -2.33 6.91 -21.00
C GLY A 468 -2.57 6.82 -19.48
N VAL A 469 -1.53 6.76 -18.64
CA VAL A 469 -1.65 6.97 -17.19
C VAL A 469 -1.67 8.48 -16.92
N GLY A 470 -2.62 8.94 -16.09
CA GLY A 470 -2.79 10.36 -15.75
C GLY A 470 -1.54 11.01 -15.11
N ALA A 471 -1.59 12.33 -14.92
CA ALA A 471 -0.47 13.08 -14.34
C ALA A 471 -0.07 12.53 -12.96
N SER A 472 1.18 12.07 -12.82
CA SER A 472 1.71 11.58 -11.55
C SER A 472 2.11 12.74 -10.65
N SER A 473 1.75 12.70 -9.37
CA SER A 473 2.13 13.73 -8.38
C SER A 473 2.63 13.05 -7.11
N PRO A 474 3.70 13.58 -6.47
CA PRO A 474 4.25 12.95 -5.27
C PRO A 474 3.25 13.04 -4.11
N PHE A 475 2.48 14.14 -4.08
CA PHE A 475 1.32 14.34 -3.25
C PHE A 475 0.09 14.47 -4.14
N HIS A 476 -0.56 13.33 -4.38
CA HIS A 476 -1.83 13.23 -5.07
C HIS A 476 -2.90 12.83 -4.05
N TYR A 477 -3.99 13.58 -3.98
CA TYR A 477 -5.15 13.28 -3.15
C TYR A 477 -6.36 13.12 -4.05
N GLU A 478 -6.99 11.96 -4.00
CA GLU A 478 -8.19 11.66 -4.78
C GLU A 478 -9.32 11.13 -3.90
N ILE A 479 -10.55 11.64 -4.08
CA ILE A 479 -11.81 11.18 -3.45
C ILE A 479 -11.69 10.92 -1.94
N GLY A 480 -12.14 11.85 -1.11
CA GLY A 480 -12.24 11.62 0.34
C GLY A 480 -12.12 12.89 1.18
N ASP A 481 -12.18 12.69 2.49
CA ASP A 481 -12.11 13.73 3.50
C ASP A 481 -10.67 13.88 3.99
N TYR A 482 -10.04 14.98 3.59
CA TYR A 482 -8.63 15.25 3.86
C TYR A 482 -8.44 16.56 4.64
N GLU A 483 -7.63 16.49 5.71
CA GLU A 483 -7.02 17.67 6.31
C GLU A 483 -5.57 17.77 5.82
N ILE A 484 -5.27 18.78 4.99
CA ILE A 484 -3.97 18.92 4.34
C ILE A 484 -3.31 20.21 4.81
N SER A 485 -2.14 20.08 5.45
CA SER A 485 -1.39 21.25 5.92
C SER A 485 0.13 21.07 5.81
N ASN A 486 0.85 22.18 5.65
CA ASN A 486 2.31 22.22 5.73
C ASN A 486 2.99 21.25 4.73
N ILE A 487 2.68 21.43 3.45
CA ILE A 487 3.23 20.62 2.37
C ILE A 487 4.29 21.44 1.62
N LYS A 488 5.44 20.84 1.34
CA LYS A 488 6.51 21.48 0.57
C LYS A 488 7.04 20.56 -0.52
N VAL A 489 7.19 21.09 -1.74
CA VAL A 489 7.85 20.44 -2.85
C VAL A 489 8.91 21.37 -3.42
N THR A 490 10.18 20.98 -3.38
CA THR A 490 11.30 21.83 -3.81
C THR A 490 12.25 21.12 -4.76
N ASN A 491 12.97 21.90 -5.57
CA ASN A 491 14.15 21.47 -6.34
C ASN A 491 13.90 20.22 -7.21
N SER A 492 12.73 20.13 -7.85
CA SER A 492 12.23 18.88 -8.44
C SER A 492 11.95 18.98 -9.94
N VAL A 493 12.22 17.91 -10.68
CA VAL A 493 11.95 17.80 -12.13
C VAL A 493 10.85 16.77 -12.33
N ILE A 494 9.66 17.23 -12.72
CA ILE A 494 8.42 16.45 -12.69
C ILE A 494 7.81 16.37 -14.11
N PRO A 495 8.47 15.69 -15.06
CA PRO A 495 7.96 15.55 -16.42
C PRO A 495 6.64 14.76 -16.45
N GLY A 496 5.64 15.28 -17.16
CA GLY A 496 4.31 14.67 -17.28
C GLY A 496 3.48 14.60 -16.00
N GLY A 497 3.95 15.23 -14.92
CA GLY A 497 3.33 15.21 -13.60
C GLY A 497 3.08 16.60 -13.01
N ARG A 498 2.73 16.64 -11.72
CA ARG A 498 2.51 17.87 -10.93
C ARG A 498 3.25 17.77 -9.60
N ALA A 499 3.63 18.90 -9.02
CA ALA A 499 4.20 18.95 -7.68
C ALA A 499 3.15 18.64 -6.61
N PHE A 500 1.91 19.10 -6.81
CA PHE A 500 0.79 18.83 -5.93
C PHE A 500 -0.50 18.66 -6.73
N GLN A 501 -1.34 17.72 -6.29
CA GLN A 501 -2.65 17.51 -6.90
C GLN A 501 -3.71 17.11 -5.88
N TYR A 502 -4.87 17.76 -5.96
CA TYR A 502 -6.12 17.28 -5.37
C TYR A 502 -7.17 17.16 -6.48
N VAL A 503 -7.82 16.00 -6.58
CA VAL A 503 -8.92 15.77 -7.54
C VAL A 503 -10.04 14.95 -6.91
N ASN A 504 -11.27 15.41 -7.01
CA ASN A 504 -12.45 14.62 -6.64
C ASN A 504 -13.43 14.55 -7.82
N PRO A 505 -13.40 13.50 -8.64
CA PRO A 505 -14.32 13.33 -9.76
C PRO A 505 -15.69 12.80 -9.34
N SER A 506 -15.97 12.61 -8.03
CA SER A 506 -17.24 12.06 -7.57
C SER A 506 -18.37 13.08 -7.65
N GLU A 507 -19.50 12.69 -8.26
CA GLU A 507 -20.73 13.49 -8.30
C GLU A 507 -21.41 13.61 -6.92
N ASP A 508 -21.05 12.75 -5.96
CA ASP A 508 -21.61 12.70 -4.61
C ASP A 508 -20.77 13.48 -3.58
N ALA A 509 -19.65 14.08 -4.00
CA ALA A 509 -18.77 14.87 -3.14
C ALA A 509 -19.51 16.13 -2.65
N ASN A 510 -19.77 16.22 -1.35
CA ASN A 510 -20.44 17.39 -0.75
C ASN A 510 -19.65 18.05 0.38
N ASP A 511 -18.54 17.44 0.83
CA ASP A 511 -17.74 17.96 1.93
C ASP A 511 -16.58 18.77 1.38
N ASP A 512 -16.41 20.00 1.84
CA ASP A 512 -15.33 20.90 1.38
C ASP A 512 -13.95 20.37 1.82
N VAL A 513 -12.93 20.63 1.01
CA VAL A 513 -11.53 20.31 1.35
C VAL A 513 -10.76 21.58 1.66
N THR A 514 -9.85 21.51 2.64
CA THR A 514 -8.99 22.64 3.00
C THR A 514 -7.51 22.26 2.87
N ILE A 515 -6.75 23.13 2.21
CA ILE A 515 -5.31 23.02 2.01
C ILE A 515 -4.67 24.28 2.59
N ASN A 516 -3.90 24.11 3.67
CA ASN A 516 -3.19 25.21 4.33
C ASN A 516 -1.67 25.08 4.16
N ASN A 517 -0.97 26.19 3.94
CA ASN A 517 0.49 26.26 3.97
C ASN A 517 1.14 25.28 2.96
N LEU A 518 1.09 25.64 1.67
CA LEU A 518 1.72 24.87 0.59
C LEU A 518 2.85 25.70 -0.05
N LEU A 519 4.04 25.11 -0.15
CA LEU A 519 5.19 25.71 -0.83
C LEU A 519 5.61 24.84 -2.03
N VAL A 520 5.66 25.42 -3.22
CA VAL A 520 6.23 24.79 -4.42
C VAL A 520 7.28 25.72 -4.99
N ALA A 521 8.55 25.33 -4.96
CA ALA A 521 9.64 26.19 -5.43
C ALA A 521 10.76 25.44 -6.15
N ASN A 522 11.37 26.08 -7.16
CA ASN A 522 12.44 25.49 -7.98
C ASN A 522 12.04 24.17 -8.65
N CYS A 523 10.76 24.02 -8.99
CA CYS A 523 10.26 22.85 -9.70
C CYS A 523 10.12 23.14 -11.20
N SER A 524 10.26 22.09 -12.00
CA SER A 524 9.96 22.16 -13.44
C SER A 524 9.02 21.03 -13.85
N THR A 525 8.00 21.36 -14.64
CA THR A 525 7.18 20.38 -15.34
C THR A 525 7.37 20.52 -16.84
N SER A 526 7.54 19.39 -17.54
CA SER A 526 7.63 19.35 -19.00
C SER A 526 6.55 18.43 -19.56
N PRO A 527 5.99 18.74 -20.74
CA PRO A 527 5.02 17.85 -21.37
C PRO A 527 5.71 16.56 -21.79
N LEU A 528 5.12 15.42 -21.44
CA LEU A 528 5.39 14.14 -22.10
C LEU A 528 4.35 13.95 -23.21
N ASP A 529 3.10 13.71 -22.81
CA ASP A 529 1.95 13.59 -23.73
C ASP A 529 1.04 14.82 -23.73
N TRP A 530 1.04 15.62 -22.65
CA TRP A 530 0.13 16.74 -22.44
C TRP A 530 0.86 17.92 -21.79
N ASN A 531 0.39 19.16 -22.04
CA ASN A 531 0.86 20.33 -21.28
C ASN A 531 0.44 20.19 -19.81
N MET A 532 1.37 20.43 -18.89
CA MET A 532 1.20 20.18 -17.46
C MET A 532 1.38 21.45 -16.65
N ALA A 533 0.46 21.72 -15.72
CA ALA A 533 0.63 22.76 -14.71
C ALA A 533 1.40 22.22 -13.49
N LEU A 534 1.99 23.10 -12.68
CA LEU A 534 2.72 22.69 -11.47
C LEU A 534 1.80 22.14 -10.38
N ILE A 535 0.62 22.76 -10.23
CA ILE A 535 -0.40 22.37 -9.25
C ILE A 535 -1.72 22.08 -9.96
N GLY A 536 -2.44 21.05 -9.50
CA GLY A 536 -3.76 20.67 -10.01
C GLY A 536 -4.82 20.65 -8.93
N PHE A 537 -5.92 21.36 -9.16
CA PHE A 537 -7.14 21.26 -8.36
C PHE A 537 -8.31 20.81 -9.24
N GLY A 538 -9.08 19.84 -8.78
CA GLY A 538 -10.25 19.35 -9.51
C GLY A 538 -11.34 18.91 -8.55
N CYS A 539 -12.56 19.38 -8.74
CA CYS A 539 -13.74 18.76 -8.14
C CYS A 539 -14.90 18.79 -9.13
N GLU A 540 -15.82 17.84 -9.00
CA GLU A 540 -17.12 17.85 -9.67
C GLU A 540 -18.18 18.31 -8.65
N HIS A 541 -19.19 19.06 -9.12
CA HIS A 541 -20.41 19.55 -8.44
C HIS A 541 -20.37 19.87 -6.91
N ASN A 542 -20.72 21.11 -6.53
CA ASN A 542 -21.04 21.59 -5.16
C ASN A 542 -19.93 21.54 -4.07
N GLN A 543 -18.81 20.84 -4.26
CA GLN A 543 -17.65 20.90 -3.34
C GLN A 543 -16.80 22.17 -3.56
N ASN A 544 -16.39 22.85 -2.49
CA ASN A 544 -15.36 23.89 -2.52
C ASN A 544 -13.99 23.34 -2.11
N ILE A 545 -12.95 23.85 -2.77
CA ILE A 545 -11.55 23.64 -2.41
C ILE A 545 -11.03 24.96 -1.83
N TYR A 546 -10.79 24.99 -0.52
CA TYR A 546 -10.16 26.13 0.16
C TYR A 546 -8.64 25.98 0.12
N VAL A 547 -7.95 26.96 -0.45
CA VAL A 547 -6.49 26.99 -0.59
C VAL A 547 -5.98 28.25 0.08
N ASN A 548 -5.28 28.07 1.20
CA ASN A 548 -4.81 29.16 2.05
C ASN A 548 -3.30 29.14 2.17
N ASN A 549 -2.68 30.32 2.18
CA ASN A 549 -1.26 30.50 2.48
C ASN A 549 -0.34 29.69 1.54
N LEU A 550 -0.57 29.81 0.23
CA LEU A 550 0.18 29.14 -0.82
C LEU A 550 1.33 30.04 -1.30
N THR A 551 2.50 29.46 -1.57
CA THR A 551 3.62 30.14 -2.24
C THR A 551 4.15 29.26 -3.37
N VAL A 552 4.05 29.75 -4.61
CA VAL A 552 4.54 29.07 -5.82
C VAL A 552 5.49 30.02 -6.52
N VAL A 553 6.80 29.70 -6.50
CA VAL A 553 7.85 30.65 -6.90
C VAL A 553 9.04 29.96 -7.58
N ASN A 554 9.68 30.65 -8.52
CA ASN A 554 10.85 30.14 -9.25
C ASN A 554 10.62 28.78 -9.94
N ASN A 555 9.39 28.53 -10.42
CA ASN A 555 9.07 27.30 -11.13
C ASN A 555 8.91 27.52 -12.63
N THR A 556 9.01 26.44 -13.41
CA THR A 556 8.70 26.42 -14.85
C THR A 556 7.64 25.36 -15.18
N SER A 557 6.73 25.68 -16.09
CA SER A 557 5.65 24.78 -16.52
C SER A 557 5.24 25.06 -17.97
N SER A 558 4.78 24.02 -18.66
CA SER A 558 4.27 24.12 -20.03
C SER A 558 2.80 24.57 -20.15
N LEU A 559 2.10 24.77 -19.03
CA LEU A 559 0.68 25.18 -19.02
C LEU A 559 0.43 26.42 -18.16
N SER A 560 0.56 26.28 -16.84
CA SER A 560 0.33 27.32 -15.85
C SER A 560 0.91 26.92 -14.50
N SER A 561 1.03 27.86 -13.55
CA SER A 561 1.42 27.52 -12.18
C SER A 561 0.34 26.69 -11.49
N VAL A 562 -0.92 27.12 -11.60
CA VAL A 562 -2.09 26.39 -11.11
C VAL A 562 -3.05 26.09 -12.27
N TYR A 563 -3.53 24.85 -12.34
CA TYR A 563 -4.66 24.46 -13.18
C TYR A 563 -5.80 24.01 -12.30
N MET A 564 -7.00 24.54 -12.53
CA MET A 564 -8.17 24.19 -11.74
C MET A 564 -9.40 23.83 -12.57
N ARG A 565 -10.25 22.97 -11.99
CA ARG A 565 -11.63 22.67 -12.40
C ARG A 565 -12.52 22.58 -11.16
N GLY A 566 -13.74 23.08 -11.24
CA GLY A 566 -14.66 23.18 -10.10
C GLY A 566 -14.48 24.48 -9.28
N ASN A 567 -14.98 24.50 -8.04
CA ASN A 567 -14.97 25.68 -7.19
C ASN A 567 -13.72 25.72 -6.30
N VAL A 568 -12.90 26.75 -6.45
CA VAL A 568 -11.69 26.97 -5.65
C VAL A 568 -11.72 28.36 -5.04
N VAL A 569 -11.52 28.43 -3.73
CA VAL A 569 -11.41 29.66 -2.95
C VAL A 569 -9.96 29.81 -2.50
N MET A 570 -9.30 30.88 -2.93
CA MET A 570 -7.89 31.14 -2.64
C MET A 570 -7.72 32.37 -1.76
N ARG A 571 -6.96 32.25 -0.68
CA ARG A 571 -6.61 33.35 0.23
C ARG A 571 -5.12 33.34 0.55
N ASN A 572 -4.51 34.52 0.66
CA ASN A 572 -3.12 34.69 1.07
C ASN A 572 -2.13 33.93 0.17
N VAL A 573 -2.33 33.98 -1.15
CA VAL A 573 -1.53 33.22 -2.13
C VAL A 573 -0.46 34.09 -2.77
N ILE A 574 0.76 33.57 -2.92
CA ILE A 574 1.81 34.13 -3.78
C ILE A 574 2.01 33.23 -4.99
N LEU A 575 1.78 33.76 -6.20
CA LEU A 575 2.18 33.15 -7.46
C LEU A 575 3.14 34.09 -8.21
N ASP A 576 4.43 33.73 -8.24
CA ASP A 576 5.50 34.51 -8.88
C ASP A 576 6.45 33.58 -9.65
N ASN A 577 6.00 33.11 -10.81
CA ASN A 577 6.71 32.13 -11.65
C ASN A 577 6.97 32.68 -13.05
N ASP A 578 7.77 31.96 -13.82
CA ASP A 578 7.98 32.22 -15.24
C ASP A 578 7.15 31.22 -16.07
N THR A 579 5.83 31.31 -15.94
CA THR A 579 4.86 30.45 -16.66
C THR A 579 4.01 31.27 -17.64
N LEU A 580 3.37 30.60 -18.60
CA LEU A 580 2.51 31.28 -19.59
C LEU A 580 1.33 32.01 -18.94
N ASN A 581 0.75 31.39 -17.91
CA ASN A 581 -0.30 31.95 -17.06
C ASN A 581 -0.04 31.49 -15.62
N GLU A 582 -0.25 32.32 -14.62
CA GLU A 582 -0.15 31.87 -13.23
C GLU A 582 -1.32 30.92 -12.90
N ILE A 583 -2.54 31.23 -13.36
CA ILE A 583 -3.70 30.38 -13.16
C ILE A 583 -4.41 30.11 -14.48
N LYS A 584 -4.81 28.85 -14.69
CA LYS A 584 -5.71 28.45 -15.77
C LYS A 584 -6.96 27.80 -15.19
N ILE A 585 -8.12 28.40 -15.46
CA ILE A 585 -9.43 27.86 -15.14
C ILE A 585 -9.91 27.04 -16.34
N GLY A 586 -10.04 25.73 -16.15
CA GLY A 586 -10.53 24.79 -17.15
C GLY A 586 -12.01 24.45 -16.98
N THR A 587 -12.59 23.89 -18.04
CA THR A 587 -13.98 23.39 -18.03
C THR A 587 -14.05 22.04 -17.30
N ALA A 588 -15.02 21.85 -16.39
CA ALA A 588 -15.39 20.53 -15.87
C ALA A 588 -16.03 19.69 -16.99
N SER A 589 -16.10 18.36 -16.86
CA SER A 589 -16.28 17.39 -17.96
C SER A 589 -17.26 17.74 -19.12
N GLU A 590 -16.92 17.26 -20.33
CA GLU A 590 -17.67 17.48 -21.59
C GLU A 590 -18.89 16.54 -21.78
N PRO A 591 -19.86 16.89 -22.66
CA PRO A 591 -21.17 16.23 -22.80
C PRO A 591 -21.11 14.70 -23.02
N PRO A 592 -22.11 13.92 -22.56
CA PRO A 592 -23.50 14.31 -22.29
C PRO A 592 -23.80 14.65 -20.83
N TYR A 593 -22.81 14.57 -19.95
CA TYR A 593 -22.94 14.94 -18.55
C TYR A 593 -22.67 16.45 -18.44
N ASN A 594 -23.51 17.13 -17.68
CA ASN A 594 -23.68 18.58 -17.65
C ASN A 594 -22.33 19.32 -17.47
N PRO A 595 -21.93 20.29 -18.32
CA PRO A 595 -20.66 20.99 -18.13
C PRO A 595 -20.66 21.67 -16.76
N GLY A 596 -19.87 21.14 -15.82
CA GLY A 596 -19.74 21.74 -14.51
C GLY A 596 -19.18 23.16 -14.62
N THR A 597 -19.66 24.06 -13.76
CA THR A 597 -19.15 25.43 -13.62
C THR A 597 -17.85 25.38 -12.82
N SER A 598 -16.77 25.99 -13.35
CA SER A 598 -15.56 26.23 -12.56
C SER A 598 -15.55 27.68 -12.08
N ILE A 599 -15.39 27.90 -10.77
CA ILE A 599 -15.34 29.23 -10.15
C ILE A 599 -14.04 29.37 -9.39
N LEU A 600 -13.25 30.39 -9.73
CA LEU A 600 -12.16 30.87 -8.87
C LEU A 600 -12.63 32.09 -8.08
N ASP A 601 -12.55 32.02 -6.76
CA ASP A 601 -12.70 33.15 -5.85
C ASP A 601 -11.34 33.44 -5.21
N ILE A 602 -10.76 34.63 -5.48
CA ILE A 602 -9.42 34.98 -5.01
C ILE A 602 -9.36 36.39 -4.42
N ASP A 603 -8.88 36.47 -3.18
CA ASP A 603 -8.65 37.70 -2.42
C ASP A 603 -7.30 37.67 -1.71
N ASN A 604 -6.83 38.86 -1.32
CA ASN A 604 -5.64 39.06 -0.48
C ASN A 604 -4.44 38.23 -0.98
N SER A 605 -4.18 38.26 -2.29
CA SER A 605 -3.18 37.40 -2.93
C SER A 605 -2.28 38.19 -3.87
N LEU A 606 -1.00 37.81 -3.94
CA LEU A 606 -0.03 38.36 -4.88
C LEU A 606 0.07 37.47 -6.11
N ILE A 607 -0.28 38.01 -7.28
CA ILE A 607 -0.24 37.29 -8.56
C ILE A 607 0.60 38.13 -9.53
N ARG A 608 1.72 37.58 -9.99
CA ARG A 608 2.58 38.25 -10.98
C ARG A 608 1.82 38.45 -12.30
N GLY A 609 1.71 39.70 -12.75
CA GLY A 609 0.91 40.08 -13.90
C GLY A 609 -0.58 40.30 -13.58
N GLY A 610 -0.94 40.22 -12.30
CA GLY A 610 -2.28 40.50 -11.80
C GLY A 610 -3.36 39.65 -12.46
N ILE A 611 -4.52 40.25 -12.70
CA ILE A 611 -5.66 39.57 -13.31
C ILE A 611 -5.38 39.07 -14.74
N ASP A 612 -4.47 39.72 -15.48
CA ASP A 612 -4.13 39.35 -16.85
C ASP A 612 -3.34 38.02 -16.92
N ALA A 613 -2.75 37.59 -15.80
CA ALA A 613 -2.08 36.30 -15.67
C ALA A 613 -3.04 35.13 -15.39
N ILE A 614 -4.34 35.39 -15.29
CA ILE A 614 -5.38 34.37 -15.12
C ILE A 614 -6.08 34.12 -16.45
N TYR A 615 -5.92 32.91 -16.99
CA TYR A 615 -6.62 32.47 -18.17
C TYR A 615 -7.91 31.72 -17.81
N VAL A 616 -9.04 32.23 -18.28
CA VAL A 616 -10.35 31.58 -18.17
C VAL A 616 -10.69 30.94 -19.52
N GLU A 617 -10.83 29.61 -19.55
CA GLU A 617 -11.22 28.90 -20.77
C GLU A 617 -12.63 29.33 -21.21
N SER A 618 -12.77 29.66 -22.50
CA SER A 618 -13.95 30.34 -23.04
C SER A 618 -15.17 29.42 -23.15
N ASN A 619 -16.06 29.49 -22.17
CA ASN A 619 -17.40 28.92 -22.20
C ASN A 619 -18.35 29.78 -21.32
N ASP A 620 -19.66 29.48 -21.32
CA ASP A 620 -20.67 30.26 -20.58
C ASP A 620 -20.73 29.93 -19.07
N TYR A 621 -19.88 29.03 -18.57
CA TYR A 621 -19.99 28.43 -17.23
C TYR A 621 -18.78 28.68 -16.33
N ASN A 622 -17.62 29.07 -16.85
CA ASN A 622 -16.45 29.37 -16.03
C ASN A 622 -16.49 30.83 -15.54
N ASN A 623 -16.14 31.06 -14.27
CA ASN A 623 -16.16 32.39 -13.67
C ASN A 623 -14.90 32.68 -12.84
N LEU A 624 -14.49 33.94 -12.86
CA LEU A 624 -13.45 34.49 -12.00
C LEU A 624 -14.07 35.59 -11.13
N ILE A 625 -14.03 35.38 -9.82
CA ILE A 625 -14.33 36.37 -8.80
C ILE A 625 -12.99 36.92 -8.31
N TRP A 626 -12.58 38.03 -8.93
CA TRP A 626 -11.43 38.80 -8.51
C TRP A 626 -11.87 39.83 -7.48
N GLY A 627 -11.65 39.56 -6.20
CA GLY A 627 -12.07 40.49 -5.14
C GLY A 627 -10.95 41.42 -4.69
N GLU A 628 -10.86 41.66 -3.39
CA GLU A 628 -10.12 42.79 -2.82
C GLU A 628 -8.67 42.43 -2.44
N ASN A 629 -7.83 43.46 -2.33
CA ASN A 629 -6.43 43.39 -1.85
C ASN A 629 -5.52 42.41 -2.60
N ASN A 630 -5.84 42.09 -3.85
CA ASN A 630 -4.91 41.38 -4.72
C ASN A 630 -3.79 42.32 -5.21
N ILE A 631 -2.57 41.82 -5.21
CA ILE A 631 -1.33 42.59 -5.43
C ILE A 631 -0.62 42.11 -6.70
N ASP A 632 -0.12 43.04 -7.51
CA ASP A 632 0.72 42.77 -8.69
C ASP A 632 2.02 43.56 -8.61
N VAL A 633 2.87 43.17 -7.67
CA VAL A 633 4.27 43.61 -7.54
C VAL A 633 5.12 42.42 -7.14
N ALA A 634 6.45 42.56 -7.12
CA ALA A 634 7.32 41.47 -6.64
C ALA A 634 7.12 41.22 -5.13
N PRO A 635 7.05 39.94 -4.68
CA PRO A 635 6.81 39.59 -3.28
C PRO A 635 7.96 39.97 -2.33
N SER A 636 9.18 40.17 -2.84
CA SER A 636 10.37 40.52 -2.04
C SER A 636 10.68 39.53 -0.90
N PHE A 637 11.37 38.44 -1.25
CA PHE A 637 11.87 37.46 -0.28
C PHE A 637 13.23 37.83 0.30
N VAL A 638 13.62 37.17 1.40
CA VAL A 638 14.97 37.28 2.00
C VAL A 638 16.05 36.96 0.96
N GLY A 639 15.77 36.03 0.04
CA GLY A 639 16.71 35.57 -0.98
C GLY A 639 17.88 34.80 -0.38
N GLY A 640 18.87 34.46 -1.21
CA GLY A 640 20.03 33.68 -0.78
C GLY A 640 20.31 32.51 -1.71
N ASN A 641 20.49 31.31 -1.14
CA ASN A 641 20.59 30.09 -1.92
C ASN A 641 19.20 29.68 -2.39
N GLU A 642 18.93 29.76 -3.69
CA GLU A 642 17.60 29.41 -4.23
C GLU A 642 17.21 27.97 -3.90
N GLU A 643 18.16 27.04 -3.73
CA GLU A 643 17.89 25.65 -3.33
C GLU A 643 17.41 25.52 -1.87
N ASP A 644 17.68 26.51 -1.02
CA ASP A 644 17.19 26.55 0.36
C ASP A 644 15.84 27.24 0.41
N TYR A 645 14.82 26.51 0.84
CA TYR A 645 13.46 27.03 0.94
C TYR A 645 13.32 28.22 1.91
N ASN A 646 14.25 28.38 2.87
CA ASN A 646 14.28 29.55 3.75
C ASN A 646 14.50 30.86 2.98
N SER A 647 15.07 30.79 1.77
CA SER A 647 15.22 31.95 0.88
C SER A 647 13.88 32.55 0.45
N TYR A 648 12.76 31.83 0.63
CA TYR A 648 11.40 32.26 0.27
C TYR A 648 10.58 32.79 1.45
N GLN A 649 11.18 32.98 2.62
CA GLN A 649 10.58 33.79 3.68
C GLN A 649 10.51 35.27 3.23
N LEU A 650 9.54 36.03 3.74
CA LEU A 650 9.37 37.45 3.39
C LEU A 650 10.53 38.29 3.93
N ALA A 651 11.04 39.22 3.13
CA ALA A 651 12.02 40.21 3.59
C ALA A 651 11.35 41.41 4.27
N GLU A 652 12.11 42.14 5.10
CA GLU A 652 11.66 43.41 5.67
C GLU A 652 11.19 44.37 4.57
N GLY A 653 9.97 44.88 4.71
CA GLY A 653 9.35 45.80 3.74
C GLY A 653 8.70 45.11 2.54
N SER A 654 8.56 43.78 2.55
CA SER A 654 7.76 43.05 1.58
C SER A 654 6.32 43.59 1.52
N PRO A 655 5.72 43.73 0.32
CA PRO A 655 4.32 44.11 0.16
C PRO A 655 3.33 43.05 0.63
N CYS A 656 3.80 41.83 0.92
CA CYS A 656 2.97 40.73 1.42
C CYS A 656 2.75 40.78 2.93
N ILE A 657 3.56 41.57 3.66
CA ILE A 657 3.46 41.68 5.11
C ILE A 657 2.17 42.40 5.48
N ASP A 658 1.41 41.84 6.42
CA ASP A 658 0.14 42.38 6.94
C ASP A 658 -0.93 42.60 5.85
N ALA A 659 -0.82 41.92 4.71
CA ALA A 659 -1.65 42.16 3.52
C ALA A 659 -2.71 41.08 3.25
N GLY A 660 -2.73 40.01 4.06
CA GLY A 660 -3.68 38.91 4.00
C GLY A 660 -5.03 39.22 4.66
N THR A 661 -5.88 38.20 4.75
CA THR A 661 -7.10 38.28 5.57
C THR A 661 -6.78 38.16 7.06
N PRO A 662 -7.40 38.97 7.95
CA PRO A 662 -7.30 38.77 9.40
C PRO A 662 -8.28 37.70 9.92
N ASP A 663 -9.23 37.23 9.09
CA ASP A 663 -10.25 36.25 9.48
C ASP A 663 -9.76 34.82 9.21
N LEU A 664 -9.37 34.13 10.28
CA LEU A 664 -8.90 32.74 10.20
C LEU A 664 -10.08 31.75 10.13
N ASP A 665 -11.19 32.05 10.81
CA ASP A 665 -12.31 31.14 10.99
C ASP A 665 -13.14 31.01 9.72
N GLU A 666 -13.40 32.12 9.01
CA GLU A 666 -14.23 32.13 7.80
C GLU A 666 -13.64 31.25 6.68
N TYR A 667 -12.30 31.20 6.59
CA TYR A 667 -11.58 30.52 5.52
C TYR A 667 -10.83 29.27 5.98
N TYR A 668 -11.03 28.83 7.23
CA TYR A 668 -10.37 27.64 7.79
C TYR A 668 -8.83 27.71 7.74
N ILE A 669 -8.28 28.89 8.01
CA ILE A 669 -6.83 29.12 8.04
C ILE A 669 -6.24 28.57 9.33
N THR A 670 -5.13 27.84 9.24
CA THR A 670 -4.43 27.32 10.42
C THR A 670 -3.84 28.43 11.29
N GLU A 671 -3.79 28.23 12.61
CA GLU A 671 -3.23 29.22 13.55
C GLU A 671 -1.72 29.48 13.37
N TYR A 672 -1.00 28.55 12.74
CA TYR A 672 0.45 28.63 12.55
C TYR A 672 0.85 28.50 11.08
N ASP A 673 2.00 29.07 10.76
CA ASP A 673 2.66 28.96 9.46
C ASP A 673 3.49 27.66 9.35
N MET A 674 4.23 27.51 8.25
CA MET A 674 5.04 26.32 7.98
C MET A 674 6.24 26.16 8.94
N LEU A 675 6.63 27.21 9.67
CA LEU A 675 7.73 27.22 10.64
C LEU A 675 7.24 27.25 12.11
N GLY A 676 5.94 27.13 12.33
CA GLY A 676 5.35 27.19 13.67
C GLY A 676 5.20 28.60 14.24
N HIS A 677 5.30 29.64 13.42
CA HIS A 677 4.99 31.02 13.80
C HIS A 677 3.48 31.25 13.79
N ALA A 678 2.98 32.05 14.73
CA ALA A 678 1.54 32.39 14.78
C ALA A 678 1.13 33.23 13.56
N ARG A 679 0.06 32.83 12.87
CA ARG A 679 -0.42 33.48 11.63
C ARG A 679 -0.99 34.87 11.81
N LEU A 680 -1.69 35.12 12.91
CA LEU A 680 -2.23 36.46 13.17
C LEU A 680 -1.21 37.26 13.98
N PHE A 681 -0.19 37.79 13.29
CA PHE A 681 0.86 38.59 13.90
C PHE A 681 0.97 39.96 13.21
N GLY A 682 0.47 41.00 13.89
CA GLY A 682 0.38 42.33 13.32
C GLY A 682 -1.08 42.75 13.17
N SER A 683 -1.42 43.30 12.01
CA SER A 683 -2.78 43.74 11.66
C SER A 683 -3.55 42.73 10.81
N ALA A 684 -2.87 41.84 10.10
CA ALA A 684 -3.48 40.73 9.36
C ALA A 684 -2.47 39.58 9.20
N VAL A 685 -2.88 38.50 8.54
CA VAL A 685 -1.98 37.41 8.14
C VAL A 685 -1.08 37.89 7.00
N ASP A 686 0.18 37.46 6.97
CA ASP A 686 1.05 37.68 5.82
C ASP A 686 0.63 36.82 4.61
N ILE A 687 0.67 37.39 3.41
CA ILE A 687 0.41 36.63 2.18
C ILE A 687 1.53 35.62 1.96
N GLY A 688 1.19 34.35 1.79
CA GLY A 688 2.13 33.24 1.54
C GLY A 688 2.28 32.28 2.71
N CYS A 689 3.20 31.32 2.56
CA CYS A 689 3.33 30.19 3.49
C CYS A 689 4.12 30.49 4.77
N PHE A 690 4.73 31.67 4.91
CA PHE A 690 5.54 32.08 6.06
C PHE A 690 5.07 33.41 6.66
N GLU A 691 5.15 33.53 7.98
CA GLU A 691 4.87 34.75 8.73
C GLU A 691 6.17 35.50 9.08
N PHE A 692 6.19 36.80 8.81
CA PHE A 692 7.32 37.69 9.02
C PHE A 692 7.38 38.20 10.46
N GLY A 693 8.52 37.98 11.12
CA GLY A 693 8.83 38.61 12.41
C GLY A 693 8.03 38.09 13.61
N ALA A 694 7.04 37.22 13.38
CA ALA A 694 6.33 36.50 14.41
C ALA A 694 7.30 35.59 15.19
N PRO A 695 7.22 35.52 16.53
CA PRO A 695 8.02 34.59 17.28
C PRO A 695 7.58 33.16 16.99
N VAL A 696 8.55 32.25 16.86
CA VAL A 696 8.27 30.80 16.95
C VAL A 696 7.56 30.56 18.28
N SER A 697 6.39 29.92 18.23
CA SER A 697 5.81 29.46 19.49
C SER A 697 6.76 28.41 20.06
N ASN A 698 7.23 28.57 21.31
CA ASN A 698 8.05 27.56 21.98
C ASN A 698 7.25 26.26 22.31
N ALA A 699 6.16 25.98 21.59
CA ALA A 699 5.39 24.76 21.70
C ALA A 699 6.17 23.53 21.19
N ASP A 700 7.28 23.72 20.47
CA ASP A 700 8.16 22.62 20.03
C ASP A 700 9.11 22.10 21.13
N ASN A 701 8.84 22.40 22.41
CA ASN A 701 9.46 21.69 23.55
C ASN A 701 8.48 21.29 24.67
N GLU A 702 7.18 21.47 24.47
CA GLU A 702 6.14 20.78 25.22
C GLU A 702 5.04 20.42 24.21
N GLU A 703 4.90 19.14 23.88
CA GLU A 703 3.73 18.61 23.17
C GLU A 703 2.45 19.18 23.81
N SER A 704 1.91 20.24 23.24
CA SER A 704 0.53 20.60 23.48
C SER A 704 -0.30 19.58 22.71
N GLU A 705 -0.57 18.44 23.34
CA GLU A 705 -1.66 17.54 22.96
C GLU A 705 -2.87 18.38 22.53
N LYS A 706 -3.17 18.41 21.21
CA LYS A 706 -4.52 18.77 20.75
C LYS A 706 -5.49 18.02 21.67
N PRO A 707 -6.47 18.68 22.32
CA PRO A 707 -7.28 18.05 23.35
C PRO A 707 -7.86 16.72 22.85
N HIS A 708 -7.32 15.61 23.33
CA HIS A 708 -7.92 14.32 23.05
C HIS A 708 -9.21 14.24 23.87
N ILE A 709 -10.34 14.67 23.28
CA ILE A 709 -11.64 14.44 23.92
C ILE A 709 -11.95 12.95 23.78
N GLU A 710 -11.89 12.23 24.89
CA GLU A 710 -12.40 10.87 24.99
C GLU A 710 -13.87 10.89 25.37
N ILE A 711 -14.66 10.14 24.60
CA ILE A 711 -15.99 9.73 25.03
C ILE A 711 -15.87 8.36 25.71
N THR A 712 -16.25 8.30 26.98
CA THR A 712 -16.47 7.02 27.68
C THR A 712 -17.96 6.71 27.71
N LEU A 713 -18.31 5.47 27.40
CA LEU A 713 -19.69 4.98 27.42
C LEU A 713 -19.80 3.91 28.51
N TYR A 714 -20.56 4.16 29.57
CA TYR A 714 -20.76 3.15 30.61
C TYR A 714 -22.20 3.11 31.15
N PRO A 715 -22.81 1.92 31.22
CA PRO A 715 -22.34 0.65 30.63
C PRO A 715 -22.34 0.70 29.08
N ASN A 716 -21.54 -0.13 28.42
CA ASN A 716 -21.61 -0.41 26.98
C ASN A 716 -21.04 -1.82 26.71
N PRO A 717 -21.85 -2.83 26.31
CA PRO A 717 -23.28 -2.76 25.99
C PRO A 717 -24.17 -2.30 27.14
N PHE A 718 -25.33 -1.73 26.84
CA PHE A 718 -26.22 -1.09 27.82
C PHE A 718 -27.67 -1.51 27.70
N ASN A 719 -28.42 -1.42 28.81
CA ASN A 719 -29.86 -1.67 28.88
C ASN A 719 -30.49 -1.01 30.13
N PRO A 720 -31.48 -0.10 30.02
CA PRO A 720 -31.89 0.64 28.82
C PRO A 720 -31.09 1.92 28.61
N GLU A 721 -30.18 2.29 29.51
CA GLU A 721 -29.45 3.56 29.48
C GLU A 721 -27.93 3.41 29.58
N THR A 722 -27.21 4.32 28.92
CA THR A 722 -25.75 4.47 29.01
C THR A 722 -25.42 5.92 29.37
N THR A 723 -24.35 6.11 30.14
CA THR A 723 -23.79 7.43 30.44
C THR A 723 -22.68 7.71 29.44
N ILE A 724 -22.80 8.82 28.73
CA ILE A 724 -21.81 9.39 27.82
C ILE A 724 -21.02 10.42 28.63
N ASP A 725 -19.77 10.09 28.94
CA ASP A 725 -18.85 10.91 29.74
C ASP A 725 -17.77 11.50 28.83
N PHE A 726 -17.54 12.80 28.89
CA PHE A 726 -16.49 13.48 28.12
C PHE A 726 -15.98 14.72 28.85
N ASN A 727 -14.72 15.06 28.63
CA ASN A 727 -14.08 16.25 29.20
C ASN A 727 -13.85 17.32 28.13
N LEU A 728 -14.23 18.57 28.42
CA LEU A 728 -13.89 19.73 27.60
C LEU A 728 -12.72 20.48 28.24
N LYS A 729 -11.62 20.66 27.51
CA LYS A 729 -10.47 21.44 27.99
C LYS A 729 -10.77 22.95 28.04
N GLU A 730 -11.68 23.44 27.19
CA GLU A 730 -12.11 24.84 27.11
C GLU A 730 -13.62 24.95 26.80
N ASP A 731 -14.19 26.15 26.98
CA ASP A 731 -15.60 26.43 26.70
C ASP A 731 -15.90 26.29 25.20
N SER A 732 -16.76 25.34 24.81
CA SER A 732 -17.03 25.03 23.40
C SER A 732 -18.52 24.93 23.10
N ASN A 733 -18.90 25.27 21.87
CA ASN A 733 -20.18 24.81 21.31
C ASN A 733 -20.11 23.29 21.16
N VAL A 734 -21.06 22.58 21.76
CA VAL A 734 -21.10 21.11 21.78
C VAL A 734 -22.37 20.62 21.11
N GLU A 735 -22.20 19.76 20.11
CA GLU A 735 -23.26 18.94 19.54
C GLU A 735 -23.00 17.47 19.83
N LEU A 736 -23.90 16.85 20.62
CA LEU A 736 -23.86 15.42 20.92
C LEU A 736 -25.07 14.74 20.26
N SER A 737 -24.82 13.88 19.28
CA SER A 737 -25.84 13.28 18.42
C SER A 737 -25.71 11.75 18.37
N ILE A 738 -26.85 11.05 18.32
CA ILE A 738 -26.94 9.60 18.25
C ILE A 738 -27.43 9.19 16.87
N TYR A 739 -26.74 8.24 16.22
CA TYR A 739 -27.07 7.72 14.89
C TYR A 739 -27.30 6.20 14.94
N ASN A 740 -28.10 5.70 14.00
CA ASN A 740 -28.24 4.25 13.78
C ASN A 740 -27.18 3.73 12.78
N ILE A 741 -27.16 2.41 12.55
CA ILE A 741 -26.21 1.78 11.61
C ILE A 741 -26.35 2.24 10.15
N LYS A 742 -27.47 2.87 9.78
CA LYS A 742 -27.70 3.45 8.44
C LYS A 742 -27.28 4.93 8.36
N GLY A 743 -26.58 5.45 9.37
CA GLY A 743 -26.20 6.86 9.45
C GLY A 743 -27.35 7.82 9.72
N GLN A 744 -28.56 7.33 10.05
CA GLN A 744 -29.71 8.20 10.28
C GLN A 744 -29.69 8.74 11.71
N LEU A 745 -29.94 10.04 11.86
CA LEU A 745 -30.02 10.71 13.16
C LEU A 745 -31.19 10.15 13.99
N VAL A 746 -30.88 9.58 15.14
CA VAL A 746 -31.83 9.02 16.10
C VAL A 746 -32.28 10.07 17.12
N LYS A 747 -31.32 10.79 17.71
CA LYS A 747 -31.59 11.82 18.72
C LYS A 747 -30.38 12.76 18.88
N LYS A 748 -30.64 14.06 18.99
CA LYS A 748 -29.66 15.06 19.42
C LYS A 748 -29.81 15.25 20.93
N LEU A 749 -28.76 14.96 21.69
CA LEU A 749 -28.74 14.97 23.16
C LEU A 749 -28.28 16.32 23.73
N VAL A 750 -27.32 16.96 23.06
CA VAL A 750 -26.79 18.29 23.42
C VAL A 750 -26.61 19.09 22.13
N SER A 751 -26.90 20.38 22.17
CA SER A 751 -26.68 21.32 21.05
C SER A 751 -26.62 22.74 21.58
N GLU A 752 -25.66 22.98 22.47
CA GLU A 752 -25.49 24.26 23.18
C GLU A 752 -24.03 24.49 23.56
N LYS A 753 -23.70 25.69 24.04
CA LYS A 753 -22.37 26.00 24.58
C LYS A 753 -22.22 25.38 25.97
N LEU A 754 -21.21 24.53 26.14
CA LEU A 754 -20.83 23.93 27.43
C LEU A 754 -19.53 24.56 27.93
N LEU A 755 -19.43 24.76 29.24
CA LEU A 755 -18.21 25.25 29.89
C LEU A 755 -17.14 24.15 29.95
N SER A 756 -15.87 24.53 30.04
CA SER A 756 -14.77 23.62 30.35
C SER A 756 -15.05 22.73 31.58
N GLY A 757 -14.60 21.48 31.53
CA GLY A 757 -14.79 20.48 32.59
C GLY A 757 -15.43 19.17 32.12
N ASN A 758 -15.73 18.28 33.08
CA ASN A 758 -16.35 16.98 32.82
C ASN A 758 -17.86 17.09 32.64
N HIS A 759 -18.38 16.46 31.59
CA HIS A 759 -19.80 16.42 31.25
C HIS A 759 -20.30 14.97 31.17
N LYS A 760 -21.45 14.72 31.79
CA LYS A 760 -22.10 13.39 31.79
C LYS A 760 -23.52 13.53 31.24
N ILE A 761 -23.76 12.91 30.09
CA ILE A 761 -25.05 12.93 29.40
C ILE A 761 -25.60 11.51 29.33
N VAL A 762 -26.83 11.31 29.80
CA VAL A 762 -27.47 9.97 29.81
C VAL A 762 -28.35 9.80 28.58
N TRP A 763 -28.11 8.73 27.82
CA TRP A 763 -29.01 8.31 26.75
C TRP A 763 -29.80 7.06 27.17
N LYS A 764 -31.13 7.14 27.13
CA LYS A 764 -32.06 6.08 27.56
C LYS A 764 -32.53 5.14 26.44
N GLY A 765 -31.77 5.06 25.34
CA GLY A 765 -32.16 4.28 24.17
C GLY A 765 -33.48 4.79 23.54
N GLU A 766 -33.65 6.11 23.45
CA GLU A 766 -34.85 6.76 22.90
C GLU A 766 -34.53 7.62 21.67
N ASN A 767 -35.48 7.74 20.74
CA ASN A 767 -35.38 8.66 19.59
C ASN A 767 -35.91 10.08 19.92
N SER A 768 -35.92 10.96 18.91
CA SER A 768 -36.44 12.33 19.00
C SER A 768 -37.90 12.46 19.45
N SER A 769 -38.72 11.42 19.27
CA SER A 769 -40.12 11.35 19.75
C SER A 769 -40.25 10.72 21.15
N ASN A 770 -39.14 10.53 21.88
CA ASN A 770 -39.06 9.85 23.18
C ASN A 770 -39.62 8.42 23.17
N LYS A 771 -39.55 7.74 22.01
CA LYS A 771 -39.89 6.31 21.91
C LYS A 771 -38.61 5.48 21.96
N ARG A 772 -38.67 4.34 22.65
CA ARG A 772 -37.55 3.39 22.70
C ARG A 772 -37.20 2.89 21.30
N VAL A 773 -35.90 2.84 21.02
CA VAL A 773 -35.36 2.27 19.77
C VAL A 773 -35.11 0.77 19.92
N SER A 774 -34.92 0.05 18.81
CA SER A 774 -34.67 -1.39 18.83
C SER A 774 -33.27 -1.70 19.38
N SER A 775 -33.06 -2.90 19.94
CA SER A 775 -31.70 -3.40 20.20
C SER A 775 -30.87 -3.36 18.92
N GLY A 776 -29.59 -3.06 19.05
CA GLY A 776 -28.70 -2.91 17.90
C GLY A 776 -27.54 -1.96 18.16
N ILE A 777 -26.78 -1.72 17.10
CA ILE A 777 -25.62 -0.83 17.11
C ILE A 777 -26.08 0.61 16.84
N TYR A 778 -25.56 1.54 17.64
CA TYR A 778 -25.74 2.97 17.50
C TYR A 778 -24.38 3.67 17.57
N PHE A 779 -24.29 4.88 17.07
CA PHE A 779 -23.07 5.70 17.12
C PHE A 779 -23.35 7.00 17.85
N CYS A 780 -22.51 7.32 18.83
CA CYS A 780 -22.51 8.58 19.56
C CYS A 780 -21.46 9.50 18.93
N LYS A 781 -21.87 10.61 18.32
CA LYS A 781 -20.99 11.60 17.70
C LYS A 781 -20.99 12.86 18.55
N LEU A 782 -19.84 13.24 19.07
CA LEU A 782 -19.58 14.50 19.75
C LEU A 782 -18.84 15.43 18.78
N LYS A 783 -19.44 16.57 18.45
CA LYS A 783 -18.81 17.65 17.70
C LYS A 783 -18.58 18.83 18.63
N THR A 784 -17.35 19.33 18.63
CA THR A 784 -16.92 20.54 19.35
C THR A 784 -16.30 21.53 18.35
N ALA A 785 -15.88 22.71 18.80
CA ALA A 785 -15.20 23.68 17.93
C ALA A 785 -13.86 23.17 17.38
N TYR A 786 -13.18 22.29 18.13
CA TYR A 786 -11.80 21.85 17.83
C TYR A 786 -11.67 20.34 17.54
N LYS A 787 -12.74 19.56 17.64
CA LYS A 787 -12.71 18.09 17.40
C LYS A 787 -14.10 17.52 17.15
N THR A 788 -14.17 16.51 16.28
CA THR A 788 -15.30 15.58 16.18
C THR A 788 -14.85 14.18 16.60
N THR A 789 -15.61 13.48 17.45
CA THR A 789 -15.30 12.12 17.90
C THR A 789 -16.54 11.26 17.90
N THR A 790 -16.43 10.03 17.40
CA THR A 790 -17.54 9.08 17.33
C THR A 790 -17.23 7.82 18.12
N ARG A 791 -18.17 7.32 18.93
CA ARG A 791 -18.05 6.03 19.65
C ARG A 791 -19.24 5.12 19.37
N LYS A 792 -18.96 3.84 19.16
CA LYS A 792 -19.95 2.77 18.99
C LYS A 792 -20.64 2.45 20.33
N MET A 793 -21.96 2.33 20.30
CA MET A 793 -22.80 1.91 21.42
C MET A 793 -23.59 0.65 21.03
N VAL A 794 -23.77 -0.27 21.98
CA VAL A 794 -24.56 -1.49 21.78
C VAL A 794 -25.73 -1.50 22.76
N LEU A 795 -26.95 -1.32 22.25
CA LEU A 795 -28.19 -1.43 23.04
C LEU A 795 -28.66 -2.89 23.04
N ILE A 796 -28.74 -3.49 24.22
CA ILE A 796 -29.27 -4.84 24.42
C ILE A 796 -30.63 -4.74 25.13
N LYS A 797 -31.54 -5.66 24.82
CA LYS A 797 -32.87 -5.72 25.45
C LYS A 797 -32.88 -6.57 26.70
#